data_AF-A0A1I4TFQ0-F1
#
_entry.id   AF-A0A1I4TFQ0-F1
#
_cell.length_a   1.000
_cell.length_b   1.000
_cell.length_c   1.000
_cell.angle_alpha   90.00
_cell.angle_beta   90.00
_cell.angle_gamma   90.00
#
_symmetry.space_group_name_H-M   'P 1'
#
loop_
_entity.id
_entity.type
_entity.pdbx_description
1 polymer ?
#
loop_
_entity_poly.entity_id
_entity_poly.type
_entity_poly.pdbx_seq_one_letter_code
_entity_poly.pdbx_strand_id
1 'polypeptide(L)'
;MKKNLLALFALGAICSVSAQDTTINDAVIVKVNPNTLFYNGGNVNVKTTTTTATTEKIINDGNIQVQGSFSNENTLGKNFVNKYTSTTSYGQLIIPNAATVTGSIAMENAKIDIVNNQYFPIGLPFQGAKVEDVFNNMTGAKTFTGNCAVNTPCGDNRYIQTLLVWDATQTEYDAVPAGTDIKPGSNYTVNVQNGSFKAFMQSVTTKFAMLGKPNNKTASFLNLESGIKNSPKTVFSDYTYAQWKNLFNNYNEDYKSYIGAGIDSNARYGKNLHRFSNPFTSNLDLSNVAKLQSWISVMIGGVKKDPTDLYDTTLRFKINRLPANYTVNWSSQTGGSNTGGIRISAYLQKGTGATPYFWAGNPDALIVKPFEYFEIDYYTLVKAANNNSNIVTANYNIGDNLKTFKYDFSTGSSGAFARGTKGNYDLNDEALKESGLVADNDFTQVELFLLNNNGIQGEAVYFVNGDFYTTGNSTTEKLLDNPIFLYEESKDGNVITTAQTLLNQFNSKDYVGKPLRLGFNNLKLGDNYTINLRLFEHSILNQIKELSLGKYYILDKVKNEITEVDSSTQISFTADDKINNRFEFYWNEKPTTLNTDDLNKSNATYLYTDNANKYIRFEKKNTTAKIEVFDVSGRLISRKENVNTTSDYKLELVKSPILYVVVITYKDGKVVSEKTINQ
;
A
#
# COMPACT_ATOMS: atom_id res chain seq x y z
N MET A 1 51.35 8.56 23.35
CA MET A 1 50.01 9.11 23.64
C MET A 1 49.35 9.52 22.34
N LYS A 2 48.39 8.72 21.84
CA LYS A 2 47.59 9.06 20.66
C LYS A 2 46.61 10.17 21.05
N LYS A 3 46.78 11.36 20.46
CA LYS A 3 45.82 12.47 20.63
C LYS A 3 44.58 12.13 19.80
N ASN A 4 43.53 11.63 20.45
CA ASN A 4 42.21 11.54 19.86
C ASN A 4 41.64 12.96 19.77
N LEU A 5 41.87 13.65 18.66
CA LEU A 5 41.16 14.90 18.38
C LEU A 5 39.72 14.53 18.03
N LEU A 6 38.81 14.71 18.98
CA LEU A 6 37.38 14.65 18.74
C LEU A 6 37.01 15.92 17.94
N ALA A 7 37.03 15.86 16.61
CA ALA A 7 36.54 16.94 15.77
C ALA A 7 35.00 16.92 15.83
N LEU A 8 34.43 17.62 16.81
CA LEU A 8 33.02 17.93 16.88
C LEU A 8 32.69 18.90 15.72
N PHE A 9 32.22 18.40 14.58
CA PHE A 9 31.65 19.25 13.53
C PHE A 9 30.25 19.69 13.96
N ALA A 10 30.18 20.72 14.79
CA ALA A 10 28.96 21.47 15.03
C ALA A 10 28.80 22.54 13.93
N LEU A 11 28.23 22.17 12.77
CA LEU A 11 27.73 23.18 11.83
C LEU A 11 26.30 23.55 12.20
N GLY A 12 26.18 24.49 13.14
CA GLY A 12 24.98 25.32 13.28
C GLY A 12 24.94 26.36 12.15
N ALA A 13 23.74 26.59 11.63
CA ALA A 13 23.40 27.52 10.56
C ALA A 13 24.28 28.79 10.48
N ILE A 14 24.93 28.99 9.32
CA ILE A 14 25.35 30.32 8.87
C ILE A 14 24.97 30.45 7.40
N CYS A 15 24.05 31.37 7.14
CA CYS A 15 23.67 31.82 5.81
C CYS A 15 24.89 32.32 5.03
N SER A 16 24.98 31.92 3.77
CA SER A 16 25.67 32.66 2.71
C SER A 16 27.19 32.87 2.87
N VAL A 17 28.01 31.81 2.83
CA VAL A 17 29.45 31.94 2.58
C VAL A 17 29.92 30.77 1.71
N SER A 18 30.68 31.05 0.64
CA SER A 18 31.26 30.12 -0.36
C SER A 18 31.24 28.63 0.00
N ALA A 19 30.63 27.81 -0.86
CA ALA A 19 30.68 26.34 -0.80
C ALA A 19 32.10 25.84 -0.46
N GLN A 20 32.30 25.27 0.74
CA GLN A 20 33.62 24.79 1.17
C GLN A 20 33.86 23.38 0.64
N ASP A 21 34.95 23.22 -0.12
CA ASP A 21 35.43 21.91 -0.50
C ASP A 21 35.97 21.16 0.73
N THR A 22 35.54 19.92 0.89
CA THR A 22 35.97 19.04 1.97
C THR A 22 36.89 17.96 1.44
N THR A 23 38.06 17.83 2.03
CA THR A 23 39.01 16.76 1.73
C THR A 23 39.17 15.88 2.96
N ILE A 24 38.93 14.57 2.80
CA ILE A 24 39.08 13.57 3.85
C ILE A 24 40.30 12.72 3.49
N ASN A 25 41.34 12.77 4.33
CA ASN A 25 42.59 12.03 4.13
C ASN A 25 42.68 10.85 5.11
N ASP A 26 43.78 10.09 5.03
CA ASP A 26 43.99 8.89 5.86
C ASP A 26 44.00 9.15 7.38
N ALA A 27 44.22 10.38 7.84
CA ALA A 27 44.25 10.73 9.25
C ALA A 27 42.85 11.00 9.85
N VAL A 28 41.82 11.12 9.01
CA VAL A 28 40.46 11.53 9.42
C VAL A 28 39.50 10.34 9.35
N ILE A 29 38.67 10.19 10.38
CA ILE A 29 37.50 9.32 10.38
C ILE A 29 36.27 10.19 10.61
N VAL A 30 35.30 10.11 9.70
CA VAL A 30 34.00 10.77 9.75
C VAL A 30 32.96 9.69 10.03
N LYS A 31 32.25 9.82 11.14
CA LYS A 31 31.08 8.99 11.44
C LYS A 31 29.83 9.86 11.41
N VAL A 32 28.85 9.47 10.60
CA VAL A 32 27.52 10.08 10.57
C VAL A 32 26.58 9.13 11.27
N ASN A 33 26.02 9.54 12.41
CA ASN A 33 25.12 8.70 13.20
C ASN A 33 23.71 8.62 12.57
N PRO A 34 22.88 7.64 12.96
CA PRO A 34 21.48 7.58 12.53
C PRO A 34 20.75 8.90 12.76
N ASN A 35 19.79 9.21 11.89
CA ASN A 35 18.97 10.44 11.92
C ASN A 35 19.78 11.76 11.83
N THR A 36 21.06 11.71 11.45
CA THR A 36 21.90 12.89 11.26
C THR A 36 22.00 13.23 9.77
N LEU A 37 21.83 14.52 9.41
CA LEU A 37 22.16 15.03 8.07
C LEU A 37 23.53 15.71 8.10
N PHE A 38 24.48 15.16 7.35
CA PHE A 38 25.72 15.83 6.99
C PHE A 38 25.58 16.44 5.60
N TYR A 39 25.48 17.77 5.56
CA TYR A 39 25.31 18.52 4.32
C TYR A 39 26.62 19.21 3.92
N ASN A 40 27.06 18.99 2.68
CA ASN A 40 28.20 19.66 2.09
C ASN A 40 27.77 20.47 0.85
N GLY A 41 27.98 21.79 0.92
CA GLY A 41 27.68 22.70 -0.19
C GLY A 41 28.71 22.71 -1.32
N GLY A 42 29.93 22.20 -1.09
CA GLY A 42 31.04 22.15 -2.05
C GLY A 42 31.41 20.74 -2.48
N ASN A 43 32.62 20.58 -3.01
CA ASN A 43 33.14 19.28 -3.45
C ASN A 43 33.55 18.42 -2.24
N VAL A 44 33.38 17.10 -2.33
CA VAL A 44 33.92 16.14 -1.37
C VAL A 44 34.98 15.28 -2.06
N ASN A 45 36.20 15.30 -1.54
CA ASN A 45 37.33 14.53 -2.05
C ASN A 45 37.86 13.57 -0.97
N VAL A 46 37.70 12.27 -1.17
CA VAL A 46 38.23 11.23 -0.28
C VAL A 46 39.58 10.76 -0.81
N LYS A 47 40.66 11.28 -0.21
CA LYS A 47 42.05 11.08 -0.62
C LYS A 47 42.77 10.12 0.31
N THR A 48 42.37 8.87 0.25
CA THR A 48 42.92 7.80 1.09
C THR A 48 43.48 6.73 0.17
N THR A 49 44.78 6.78 -0.11
CA THR A 49 45.45 5.83 -0.99
C THR A 49 45.99 4.66 -0.17
N THR A 50 45.41 3.47 -0.31
CA THR A 50 46.13 2.20 -0.54
C THR A 50 45.24 0.96 -0.39
N THR A 51 45.62 -0.03 -1.20
CA THR A 51 45.05 -1.33 -1.53
C THR A 51 45.08 -2.39 -0.41
N THR A 52 45.28 -2.00 0.85
CA THR A 52 45.36 -2.95 1.98
C THR A 52 44.41 -2.56 3.11
N ALA A 53 43.14 -2.93 2.90
CA ALA A 53 42.20 -3.43 3.90
C ALA A 53 41.91 -2.56 5.16
N THR A 54 40.63 -2.14 5.27
CA THR A 54 39.81 -2.09 6.51
C THR A 54 39.74 -0.88 7.42
N THR A 55 40.26 0.31 7.10
CA THR A 55 39.82 1.51 7.85
C THR A 55 38.81 2.30 7.06
N GLU A 56 37.54 1.96 7.26
CA GLU A 56 36.40 2.80 6.87
C GLU A 56 36.69 4.23 7.36
N LYS A 57 36.73 5.20 6.44
CA LYS A 57 37.03 6.60 6.73
C LYS A 57 35.77 7.41 6.85
N ILE A 58 34.77 7.09 6.04
CA ILE A 58 33.42 7.62 6.16
C ILE A 58 32.53 6.44 6.53
N ILE A 59 32.05 6.44 7.77
CA ILE A 59 31.11 5.45 8.31
C ILE A 59 29.75 6.15 8.40
N ASN A 60 28.90 5.88 7.43
CA ASN A 60 27.61 6.56 7.32
C ASN A 60 26.48 5.65 7.79
N ASP A 61 25.96 5.92 8.99
CA ASP A 61 24.73 5.32 9.53
C ASP A 61 23.50 6.25 9.33
N GLY A 62 23.70 7.46 8.78
CA GLY A 62 22.68 8.50 8.61
C GLY A 62 22.57 9.01 7.17
N ASN A 63 22.51 10.33 7.00
CA ASN A 63 22.26 10.95 5.70
C ASN A 63 23.42 11.87 5.32
N ILE A 64 23.99 11.68 4.12
CA ILE A 64 25.02 12.56 3.57
C ILE A 64 24.51 13.18 2.27
N GLN A 65 24.59 14.51 2.15
CA GLN A 65 24.33 15.23 0.91
C GLN A 65 25.57 15.99 0.46
N VAL A 66 25.94 15.84 -0.81
CA VAL A 66 27.07 16.53 -1.45
C VAL A 66 26.57 17.28 -2.68
N GLN A 67 26.51 18.61 -2.62
CA GLN A 67 26.07 19.43 -3.74
C GLN A 67 27.10 19.56 -4.86
N GLY A 68 28.39 19.59 -4.50
CA GLY A 68 29.48 19.68 -5.46
C GLY A 68 29.85 18.34 -6.06
N SER A 69 31.05 18.29 -6.63
CA SER A 69 31.64 17.04 -7.15
C SER A 69 31.99 16.09 -6.02
N PHE A 70 31.91 14.79 -6.30
CA PHE A 70 32.36 13.75 -5.40
C PHE A 70 33.54 13.03 -6.03
N SER A 71 34.65 12.90 -5.30
CA SER A 71 35.77 12.05 -5.69
C SER A 71 36.18 11.10 -4.58
N ASN A 72 36.58 9.89 -4.97
CA ASN A 72 37.16 8.91 -4.08
C ASN A 72 38.34 8.22 -4.77
N GLU A 73 39.54 8.39 -4.21
CA GLU A 73 40.77 7.79 -4.72
C GLU A 73 40.81 6.27 -4.49
N ASN A 74 40.02 5.74 -3.54
CA ASN A 74 39.83 4.31 -3.39
C ASN A 74 38.87 3.79 -4.47
N THR A 75 39.41 3.11 -5.46
CA THR A 75 38.64 2.60 -6.62
C THR A 75 37.57 1.58 -6.25
N LEU A 76 37.76 0.86 -5.13
CA LEU A 76 36.76 -0.08 -4.61
C LEU A 76 35.76 0.60 -3.67
N GLY A 77 36.01 1.81 -3.17
CA GLY A 77 35.08 2.53 -2.29
C GLY A 77 34.98 2.00 -0.85
N LYS A 78 35.85 1.07 -0.44
CA LYS A 78 35.81 0.45 0.91
C LYS A 78 36.07 1.42 2.08
N ASN A 79 36.54 2.62 1.77
CA ASN A 79 36.79 3.72 2.70
C ASN A 79 35.55 4.60 2.93
N PHE A 80 34.52 4.55 2.07
CA PHE A 80 33.22 5.19 2.29
C PHE A 80 32.17 4.09 2.34
N VAL A 81 31.65 3.81 3.54
CA VAL A 81 30.66 2.77 3.76
C VAL A 81 29.34 3.38 4.21
N ASN A 82 28.30 3.22 3.38
CA ASN A 82 26.91 3.34 3.82
C ASN A 82 26.55 2.06 4.57
N LYS A 83 26.37 2.19 5.88
CA LYS A 83 26.11 1.09 6.81
C LYS A 83 24.64 0.70 6.80
N TYR A 84 24.38 -0.59 6.90
CA TYR A 84 23.02 -1.10 7.04
C TYR A 84 22.78 -1.49 8.50
N THR A 85 21.80 -0.89 9.17
CA THR A 85 21.44 -1.29 10.56
C THR A 85 20.10 -2.02 10.59
N SER A 86 19.08 -1.48 9.92
CA SER A 86 17.75 -2.07 9.77
C SER A 86 17.09 -1.56 8.50
N THR A 87 15.87 -2.01 8.20
CA THR A 87 15.06 -1.49 7.08
C THR A 87 14.62 -0.02 7.26
N THR A 88 14.78 0.56 8.45
CA THR A 88 14.43 1.95 8.79
C THR A 88 15.63 2.76 9.26
N SER A 89 16.84 2.20 9.21
CA SER A 89 18.08 2.85 9.65
C SER A 89 19.25 2.33 8.83
N TYR A 90 19.72 3.14 7.88
CA TYR A 90 20.90 2.86 7.07
C TYR A 90 21.47 4.14 6.46
N GLY A 91 22.75 4.10 6.13
CA GLY A 91 23.47 5.17 5.44
C GLY A 91 22.89 5.47 4.06
N GLN A 92 22.59 6.74 3.81
CA GLN A 92 22.15 7.25 2.53
C GLN A 92 23.09 8.33 2.02
N LEU A 93 23.31 8.36 0.71
CA LEU A 93 24.11 9.39 0.03
C LEU A 93 23.30 10.00 -1.12
N ILE A 94 23.09 11.32 -1.07
CA ILE A 94 22.56 12.11 -2.17
C ILE A 94 23.67 12.97 -2.76
N ILE A 95 23.94 12.77 -4.04
CA ILE A 95 24.77 13.65 -4.87
C ILE A 95 23.85 14.16 -5.98
N PRO A 96 23.28 15.38 -5.89
CA PRO A 96 22.40 15.92 -6.91
C PRO A 96 23.20 16.68 -7.96
N ASN A 97 22.94 16.41 -9.25
CA ASN A 97 23.40 17.16 -10.42
C ASN A 97 24.90 17.46 -10.47
N ALA A 98 25.72 16.70 -9.74
CA ALA A 98 27.16 16.92 -9.72
C ALA A 98 27.78 16.68 -11.11
N ALA A 99 28.52 17.67 -11.60
CA ALA A 99 29.22 17.57 -12.88
C ALA A 99 30.22 16.40 -12.90
N THR A 100 30.81 16.07 -11.74
CA THR A 100 31.78 14.98 -11.62
C THR A 100 31.50 14.17 -10.36
N VAL A 101 31.20 12.89 -10.57
CA VAL A 101 31.32 11.85 -9.55
C VAL A 101 32.46 10.97 -10.01
N THR A 102 33.44 10.68 -9.16
CA THR A 102 34.58 9.81 -9.44
C THR A 102 34.83 8.92 -8.23
N GLY A 103 35.18 7.66 -8.46
CA GLY A 103 35.38 6.70 -7.38
C GLY A 103 34.10 6.08 -6.81
N SER A 104 34.31 4.96 -6.13
CA SER A 104 33.23 4.08 -5.65
C SER A 104 32.90 4.37 -4.18
N ILE A 105 31.75 3.86 -3.73
CA ILE A 105 31.45 3.68 -2.31
C ILE A 105 31.09 2.21 -2.07
N ALA A 106 31.12 1.78 -0.82
CA ALA A 106 30.52 0.52 -0.39
C ALA A 106 29.13 0.78 0.22
N MET A 107 28.16 -0.04 -0.15
CA MET A 107 26.81 -0.01 0.40
C MET A 107 26.49 -1.37 1.01
N GLU A 108 26.31 -1.40 2.32
CA GLU A 108 25.89 -2.60 3.03
C GLU A 108 24.40 -2.89 2.80
N ASN A 109 24.05 -4.17 2.80
CA ASN A 109 22.68 -4.64 2.79
C ASN A 109 22.54 -5.91 3.65
N ALA A 110 21.31 -6.21 4.08
CA ALA A 110 20.99 -7.44 4.79
C ALA A 110 21.32 -8.67 3.93
N LYS A 111 21.73 -9.77 4.57
CA LYS A 111 21.92 -11.06 3.91
C LYS A 111 20.67 -11.46 3.12
N ILE A 112 20.89 -11.86 1.87
CA ILE A 112 19.86 -12.46 1.02
C ILE A 112 19.52 -13.85 1.56
N ASP A 113 18.23 -14.15 1.72
CA ASP A 113 17.79 -15.54 1.97
C ASP A 113 18.10 -16.36 0.71
N ILE A 114 18.86 -17.44 0.88
CA ILE A 114 19.30 -18.35 -0.19
C ILE A 114 18.78 -19.77 0.03
N VAL A 115 18.00 -20.00 1.10
CA VAL A 115 17.43 -21.30 1.43
C VAL A 115 16.13 -21.51 0.68
N ASN A 116 15.26 -20.51 0.69
CA ASN A 116 13.93 -20.59 0.09
C ASN A 116 13.86 -20.01 -1.31
N ASN A 117 14.99 -19.56 -1.84
CA ASN A 117 15.02 -18.63 -2.96
C ASN A 117 15.82 -19.19 -4.12
N GLN A 118 15.29 -18.97 -5.31
CA GLN A 118 15.92 -19.33 -6.56
C GLN A 118 16.56 -18.12 -7.23
N TYR A 119 15.78 -17.05 -7.38
CA TYR A 119 16.24 -15.77 -7.88
C TYR A 119 15.80 -14.65 -6.94
N PHE A 120 16.72 -13.72 -6.67
CA PHE A 120 16.51 -12.58 -5.79
C PHE A 120 16.56 -11.28 -6.59
N PRO A 121 15.45 -10.51 -6.68
CA PRO A 121 15.47 -9.22 -7.35
C PRO A 121 16.36 -8.21 -6.64
N ILE A 122 17.12 -7.44 -7.39
CA ILE A 122 18.06 -6.45 -6.86
C ILE A 122 18.20 -5.24 -7.79
N GLY A 123 18.18 -4.05 -7.21
CA GLY A 123 18.59 -2.82 -7.89
C GLY A 123 20.09 -2.60 -7.87
N LEU A 124 20.65 -1.92 -8.87
CA LEU A 124 22.07 -1.56 -8.89
C LEU A 124 22.22 -0.04 -9.02
N PRO A 125 22.41 0.71 -7.91
CA PRO A 125 22.43 2.18 -7.92
C PRO A 125 23.79 2.77 -8.35
N PHE A 126 24.48 2.10 -9.27
CA PHE A 126 25.86 2.41 -9.67
C PHE A 126 25.96 2.77 -11.15
N GLN A 127 26.73 3.80 -11.48
CA GLN A 127 26.95 4.23 -12.86
C GLN A 127 28.34 3.86 -13.37
N GLY A 128 28.44 3.59 -14.68
CA GLY A 128 29.72 3.43 -15.38
C GLY A 128 30.56 2.23 -14.92
N ALA A 129 29.95 1.27 -14.24
CA ALA A 129 30.55 0.01 -13.85
C ALA A 129 29.97 -1.14 -14.68
N LYS A 130 30.79 -2.15 -14.95
CA LYS A 130 30.31 -3.41 -15.51
C LYS A 130 29.62 -4.23 -14.43
N VAL A 131 28.61 -5.00 -14.82
CA VAL A 131 27.87 -5.87 -13.89
C VAL A 131 28.82 -6.88 -13.22
N GLU A 132 29.74 -7.48 -13.97
CA GLU A 132 30.68 -8.46 -13.42
C GLU A 132 31.63 -7.86 -12.39
N ASP A 133 32.01 -6.59 -12.53
CA ASP A 133 32.90 -5.92 -11.59
C ASP A 133 32.23 -5.77 -10.22
N VAL A 134 30.96 -5.40 -10.17
CA VAL A 134 30.23 -5.26 -8.90
C VAL A 134 30.14 -6.59 -8.17
N PHE A 135 29.78 -7.67 -8.87
CA PHE A 135 29.67 -9.00 -8.27
C PHE A 135 31.02 -9.59 -7.88
N ASN A 136 32.05 -9.48 -8.74
CA ASN A 136 33.38 -9.99 -8.45
C ASN A 136 34.06 -9.21 -7.32
N ASN A 137 33.85 -7.90 -7.22
CA ASN A 137 34.38 -7.08 -6.11
C ASN A 137 33.70 -7.40 -4.78
N MET A 138 32.40 -7.70 -4.81
CA MET A 138 31.64 -8.12 -3.63
C MET A 138 32.11 -9.49 -3.13
N THR A 139 32.32 -10.47 -4.01
CA THR A 139 32.77 -11.82 -3.62
C THR A 139 34.28 -11.92 -3.39
N GLY A 140 35.06 -10.99 -3.95
CA GLY A 140 36.53 -11.05 -3.96
C GLY A 140 37.11 -12.06 -4.95
N ALA A 141 36.30 -12.62 -5.85
CA ALA A 141 36.69 -13.65 -6.82
C ALA A 141 35.94 -13.49 -8.15
N LYS A 142 36.44 -14.10 -9.22
CA LYS A 142 35.75 -14.13 -10.53
C LYS A 142 34.59 -15.13 -10.50
N THR A 143 33.46 -14.68 -10.00
CA THR A 143 32.26 -15.52 -9.75
C THR A 143 31.11 -15.24 -10.70
N PHE A 144 31.20 -14.18 -11.52
CA PHE A 144 30.15 -13.81 -12.45
C PHE A 144 30.12 -14.72 -13.69
N THR A 145 28.95 -15.32 -13.95
CA THR A 145 28.63 -16.13 -15.12
C THR A 145 27.68 -15.34 -16.02
N GLY A 146 28.16 -14.94 -17.20
CA GLY A 146 27.44 -14.15 -18.20
C GLY A 146 27.71 -14.64 -19.62
N ASN A 147 27.63 -15.96 -19.85
CA ASN A 147 27.98 -16.60 -21.13
C ASN A 147 26.76 -16.84 -22.05
N CYS A 148 25.56 -16.42 -21.65
CA CYS A 148 24.37 -16.47 -22.49
C CYS A 148 24.13 -15.11 -23.16
N ALA A 149 23.92 -15.11 -24.48
CA ALA A 149 23.63 -13.89 -25.22
C ALA A 149 22.20 -13.39 -24.96
N VAL A 150 22.00 -12.09 -25.14
CA VAL A 150 20.68 -11.45 -25.06
C VAL A 150 19.79 -12.01 -26.17
N ASN A 151 18.51 -12.27 -25.87
CA ASN A 151 17.49 -12.76 -26.81
C ASN A 151 17.88 -14.02 -27.61
N THR A 152 18.71 -14.89 -27.05
CA THR A 152 19.20 -16.10 -27.72
C THR A 152 19.04 -17.33 -26.84
N PRO A 153 18.42 -18.43 -27.31
CA PRO A 153 18.37 -19.66 -26.56
C PRO A 153 19.77 -20.18 -26.26
N CYS A 154 20.04 -20.48 -24.99
CA CYS A 154 21.36 -20.96 -24.54
C CYS A 154 21.29 -22.26 -23.72
N GLY A 155 20.14 -22.97 -23.77
CA GLY A 155 19.92 -24.22 -23.05
C GLY A 155 20.16 -24.07 -21.55
N ASP A 156 20.79 -25.06 -20.93
CA ASP A 156 21.04 -25.08 -19.48
C ASP A 156 21.91 -23.91 -18.99
N ASN A 157 22.70 -23.28 -19.88
CA ASN A 157 23.46 -22.07 -19.52
C ASN A 157 22.54 -20.94 -19.03
N ARG A 158 21.28 -20.93 -19.46
CA ARG A 158 20.24 -19.98 -19.05
C ARG A 158 20.06 -19.93 -17.53
N TYR A 159 20.08 -21.09 -16.87
CA TYR A 159 19.77 -21.24 -15.44
C TYR A 159 21.00 -21.22 -14.53
N ILE A 160 22.19 -20.95 -15.08
CA ILE A 160 23.43 -20.73 -14.33
C ILE A 160 23.98 -19.30 -14.49
N GLN A 161 23.31 -18.44 -15.27
CA GLN A 161 23.66 -17.02 -15.33
C GLN A 161 23.59 -16.42 -13.93
N THR A 162 24.56 -15.56 -13.59
CA THR A 162 24.56 -14.88 -12.28
C THR A 162 23.43 -13.86 -12.20
N LEU A 163 23.14 -13.16 -13.29
CA LEU A 163 22.22 -12.04 -13.31
C LEU A 163 21.32 -12.10 -14.53
N LEU A 164 20.04 -11.82 -14.33
CA LEU A 164 19.06 -11.59 -15.39
C LEU A 164 18.48 -10.18 -15.24
N VAL A 165 17.91 -9.61 -16.31
CA VAL A 165 17.31 -8.26 -16.29
C VAL A 165 15.93 -8.27 -16.94
N TRP A 166 14.94 -7.62 -16.34
CA TRP A 166 13.60 -7.54 -16.90
C TRP A 166 13.59 -6.73 -18.21
N ASP A 167 13.12 -7.34 -19.28
CA ASP A 167 12.81 -6.69 -20.55
C ASP A 167 11.29 -6.64 -20.74
N ALA A 168 10.71 -5.46 -20.52
CA ALA A 168 9.28 -5.26 -20.76
C ALA A 168 8.92 -5.43 -22.25
N THR A 169 9.82 -5.11 -23.19
CA THR A 169 9.55 -5.14 -24.63
C THR A 169 9.38 -6.54 -25.19
N GLN A 170 9.91 -7.54 -24.48
CA GLN A 170 9.72 -8.96 -24.78
C GLN A 170 8.93 -9.70 -23.69
N THR A 171 8.54 -9.03 -22.59
CA THR A 171 7.85 -9.63 -21.43
C THR A 171 8.61 -10.85 -20.91
N GLU A 172 9.92 -10.73 -20.73
CA GLU A 172 10.80 -11.78 -20.24
C GLU A 172 11.95 -11.22 -19.39
N TYR A 173 12.72 -12.08 -18.74
CA TYR A 173 14.01 -11.69 -18.18
C TYR A 173 15.12 -12.03 -19.19
N ASP A 174 15.91 -11.06 -19.60
CA ASP A 174 17.08 -11.30 -20.45
C ASP A 174 18.26 -11.82 -19.64
N ALA A 175 19.07 -12.68 -20.26
CA ALA A 175 20.41 -12.97 -19.78
C ALA A 175 21.26 -11.70 -19.80
N VAL A 176 22.13 -11.54 -18.79
CA VAL A 176 23.08 -10.43 -18.75
C VAL A 176 24.48 -10.94 -19.08
N PRO A 177 25.01 -10.69 -20.30
CA PRO A 177 26.35 -11.09 -20.67
C PRO A 177 27.43 -10.40 -19.83
N ALA A 178 28.58 -11.04 -19.68
CA ALA A 178 29.77 -10.38 -19.15
C ALA A 178 30.18 -9.20 -20.06
N GLY A 179 30.63 -8.09 -19.48
CA GLY A 179 30.94 -6.86 -20.19
C GLY A 179 29.76 -5.89 -20.32
N THR A 180 28.58 -6.26 -19.80
CA THR A 180 27.39 -5.39 -19.81
C THR A 180 27.55 -4.24 -18.82
N ASP A 181 27.28 -3.03 -19.26
CA ASP A 181 27.21 -1.86 -18.38
C ASP A 181 25.96 -1.95 -17.49
N ILE A 182 26.12 -1.58 -16.22
CA ILE A 182 24.97 -1.39 -15.34
C ILE A 182 24.11 -0.27 -15.90
N LYS A 183 22.80 -0.53 -15.96
CA LYS A 183 21.76 0.44 -16.26
C LYS A 183 21.00 0.73 -14.95
N PRO A 184 21.33 1.82 -14.23
CA PRO A 184 20.60 2.22 -13.03
C PRO A 184 19.10 2.29 -13.30
N GLY A 185 18.31 1.76 -12.37
CA GLY A 185 16.84 1.72 -12.47
C GLY A 185 16.29 0.48 -13.17
N SER A 186 17.11 -0.32 -13.83
CA SER A 186 16.68 -1.63 -14.35
C SER A 186 16.40 -2.61 -13.22
N ASN A 187 15.38 -3.45 -13.39
CA ASN A 187 15.09 -4.54 -12.47
C ASN A 187 15.97 -5.75 -12.83
N TYR A 188 17.01 -5.99 -12.02
CA TYR A 188 17.83 -7.19 -12.13
C TYR A 188 17.34 -8.26 -11.17
N THR A 189 17.65 -9.52 -11.46
CA THR A 189 17.46 -10.63 -10.52
C THR A 189 18.69 -11.52 -10.50
N VAL A 190 19.24 -11.75 -9.31
CA VAL A 190 20.44 -12.57 -9.11
C VAL A 190 20.05 -14.02 -8.88
N ASN A 191 20.73 -14.93 -9.57
CA ASN A 191 20.58 -16.36 -9.35
C ASN A 191 21.26 -16.77 -8.05
N VAL A 192 20.46 -17.30 -7.13
CA VAL A 192 20.94 -17.77 -5.81
C VAL A 192 20.80 -19.29 -5.65
N GLN A 193 20.45 -20.01 -6.71
CA GLN A 193 20.29 -21.47 -6.68
C GLN A 193 21.61 -22.23 -6.63
N ASN A 194 22.58 -21.80 -7.43
CA ASN A 194 23.79 -22.56 -7.72
C ASN A 194 25.01 -21.66 -7.92
N GLY A 195 26.20 -22.25 -7.86
CA GLY A 195 27.45 -21.59 -8.21
C GLY A 195 28.08 -20.73 -7.10
N SER A 196 29.12 -19.99 -7.50
CA SER A 196 30.00 -19.29 -6.57
C SER A 196 29.32 -18.14 -5.81
N PHE A 197 28.27 -17.54 -6.36
CA PHE A 197 27.48 -16.52 -5.64
C PHE A 197 26.74 -17.12 -4.43
N LYS A 198 26.10 -18.29 -4.60
CA LYS A 198 25.44 -18.99 -3.49
C LYS A 198 26.46 -19.37 -2.41
N ALA A 199 27.62 -19.91 -2.80
CA ALA A 199 28.68 -20.25 -1.85
C ALA A 199 29.17 -19.02 -1.07
N PHE A 200 29.32 -17.87 -1.74
CA PHE A 200 29.60 -16.61 -1.08
C PHE A 200 28.50 -16.22 -0.08
N MET A 201 27.23 -16.22 -0.49
CA MET A 201 26.12 -15.86 0.39
C MET A 201 25.92 -16.84 1.57
N GLN A 202 26.34 -18.11 1.44
CA GLN A 202 26.40 -19.05 2.56
C GLN A 202 27.42 -18.63 3.61
N SER A 203 28.55 -18.06 3.19
CA SER A 203 29.59 -17.53 4.10
C SER A 203 29.21 -16.21 4.78
N VAL A 204 28.28 -15.45 4.19
CA VAL A 204 27.77 -14.21 4.76
C VAL A 204 26.95 -14.52 6.02
N THR A 205 27.29 -13.89 7.15
CA THR A 205 26.56 -14.08 8.42
C THR A 205 25.31 -13.20 8.50
N THR A 206 25.47 -11.89 8.32
CA THR A 206 24.38 -10.92 8.54
C THR A 206 24.24 -9.89 7.41
N LYS A 207 25.35 -9.41 6.86
CA LYS A 207 25.38 -8.31 5.89
C LYS A 207 26.45 -8.56 4.84
N PHE A 208 26.23 -8.05 3.65
CA PHE A 208 27.22 -7.97 2.57
C PHE A 208 27.29 -6.54 2.04
N ALA A 209 28.34 -6.20 1.29
CA ALA A 209 28.48 -4.87 0.70
C ALA A 209 28.65 -4.95 -0.82
N MET A 210 27.85 -4.18 -1.54
CA MET A 210 28.07 -3.93 -2.97
C MET A 210 28.86 -2.65 -3.16
N LEU A 211 29.76 -2.66 -4.14
CA LEU A 211 30.70 -1.56 -4.37
C LEU A 211 30.50 -1.00 -5.75
N GLY A 212 30.47 0.33 -5.86
CA GLY A 212 30.37 0.99 -7.15
C GLY A 212 30.29 2.50 -7.03
N LYS A 213 30.44 3.16 -8.17
CA LYS A 213 30.32 4.61 -8.29
C LYS A 213 28.84 5.01 -8.18
N PRO A 214 28.43 5.83 -7.19
CA PRO A 214 27.04 6.25 -7.04
C PRO A 214 26.50 6.85 -8.33
N ASN A 215 25.31 6.40 -8.76
CA ASN A 215 24.63 7.06 -9.86
C ASN A 215 24.07 8.41 -9.41
N ASN A 216 24.42 9.47 -10.12
CA ASN A 216 23.90 10.82 -9.90
C ASN A 216 23.14 11.37 -11.12
N LYS A 217 22.86 10.51 -12.11
CA LYS A 217 22.18 10.87 -13.35
C LYS A 217 20.74 10.35 -13.34
N THR A 218 19.87 11.03 -14.08
CA THR A 218 18.51 10.56 -14.35
C THR A 218 18.54 9.20 -15.05
N ALA A 219 17.77 8.24 -14.53
CA ALA A 219 17.49 6.99 -15.21
C ALA A 219 16.24 7.15 -16.07
N SER A 220 16.40 7.11 -17.39
CA SER A 220 15.32 7.32 -18.36
C SER A 220 14.99 6.05 -19.14
N PHE A 221 13.70 5.74 -19.23
CA PHE A 221 13.13 4.66 -20.03
C PHE A 221 12.03 5.26 -20.89
N LEU A 222 12.25 5.34 -22.21
CA LEU A 222 11.35 6.04 -23.13
C LEU A 222 10.63 5.03 -24.03
N ASN A 223 9.37 5.32 -24.34
CA ASN A 223 8.49 4.51 -25.18
C ASN A 223 8.47 3.03 -24.79
N LEU A 224 8.45 2.76 -23.47
CA LEU A 224 8.39 1.41 -22.97
C LEU A 224 7.00 0.83 -23.23
N GLU A 225 6.95 -0.31 -23.91
CA GLU A 225 5.75 -1.01 -24.29
C GLU A 225 5.93 -2.50 -24.00
N SER A 226 4.89 -3.17 -23.54
CA SER A 226 4.91 -4.64 -23.45
C SER A 226 4.84 -5.28 -24.82
N GLY A 227 5.67 -6.29 -25.06
CA GLY A 227 5.65 -7.09 -26.28
C GLY A 227 5.98 -8.55 -26.02
N ILE A 228 5.85 -9.37 -27.07
CA ILE A 228 6.26 -10.77 -27.07
C ILE A 228 6.99 -11.06 -28.38
N LYS A 229 7.90 -12.04 -28.34
CA LYS A 229 8.68 -12.50 -29.49
C LYS A 229 7.84 -12.67 -30.75
N ASN A 230 8.29 -12.05 -31.84
CA ASN A 230 7.72 -12.16 -33.18
C ASN A 230 6.22 -11.80 -33.29
N SER A 231 5.66 -11.03 -32.36
CA SER A 231 4.27 -10.57 -32.44
C SER A 231 4.19 -9.05 -32.59
N PRO A 232 3.53 -8.53 -33.63
CA PRO A 232 3.23 -7.10 -33.73
C PRO A 232 2.39 -6.62 -32.54
N LYS A 233 2.64 -5.40 -32.06
CA LYS A 233 1.88 -4.77 -30.96
C LYS A 233 0.36 -4.85 -31.15
N THR A 234 -0.12 -4.63 -32.38
CA THR A 234 -1.55 -4.66 -32.71
C THR A 234 -2.17 -6.03 -32.46
N VAL A 235 -1.42 -7.10 -32.69
CA VAL A 235 -1.86 -8.48 -32.46
C VAL A 235 -1.76 -8.82 -30.98
N PHE A 236 -0.60 -8.59 -30.36
CA PHE A 236 -0.39 -8.89 -28.94
C PHE A 236 -1.36 -8.12 -28.03
N SER A 237 -1.70 -6.88 -28.39
CA SER A 237 -2.70 -6.06 -27.70
C SER A 237 -4.01 -6.80 -27.48
N ASP A 238 -4.42 -7.68 -28.40
CA ASP A 238 -5.73 -8.32 -28.37
C ASP A 238 -5.70 -9.78 -27.89
N TYR A 239 -4.51 -10.35 -27.68
CA TYR A 239 -4.38 -11.68 -27.07
C TYR A 239 -4.84 -11.69 -25.61
N THR A 240 -5.68 -12.65 -25.24
CA THR A 240 -5.99 -12.97 -23.84
C THR A 240 -4.84 -13.75 -23.21
N TYR A 241 -4.71 -13.72 -21.87
CA TYR A 241 -3.63 -14.46 -21.21
C TYR A 241 -3.62 -15.95 -21.57
N ALA A 242 -4.81 -16.56 -21.67
CA ALA A 242 -4.97 -17.93 -22.13
C ALA A 242 -4.35 -18.20 -23.52
N GLN A 243 -4.32 -17.22 -24.43
CA GLN A 243 -3.76 -17.36 -25.77
C GLN A 243 -2.24 -17.26 -25.81
N TRP A 244 -1.61 -16.41 -24.99
CA TRP A 244 -0.17 -16.14 -25.11
C TRP A 244 0.70 -16.77 -24.02
N LYS A 245 0.13 -17.23 -22.89
CA LYS A 245 0.91 -17.75 -21.75
C LYS A 245 1.78 -18.98 -22.05
N ASN A 246 1.40 -19.79 -23.03
CA ASN A 246 2.14 -20.99 -23.47
C ASN A 246 2.96 -20.75 -24.76
N LEU A 247 3.04 -19.50 -25.23
CA LEU A 247 3.97 -19.16 -26.30
C LEU A 247 5.38 -19.10 -25.73
N PHE A 248 6.36 -19.35 -26.60
CA PHE A 248 7.77 -19.31 -26.25
C PHE A 248 8.37 -17.93 -26.43
N ASN A 249 9.18 -17.53 -25.46
CA ASN A 249 9.97 -16.32 -25.46
C ASN A 249 11.29 -16.49 -26.26
N ASN A 250 12.23 -15.54 -26.16
CA ASN A 250 13.50 -15.63 -26.89
C ASN A 250 14.44 -16.71 -26.36
N TYR A 251 14.19 -17.22 -25.16
CA TYR A 251 14.97 -18.27 -24.50
C TYR A 251 14.33 -19.66 -24.57
N ASN A 252 13.25 -19.84 -25.34
CA ASN A 252 12.46 -21.08 -25.44
C ASN A 252 11.74 -21.48 -24.15
N GLU A 253 11.18 -20.50 -23.46
CA GLU A 253 10.48 -20.66 -22.19
C GLU A 253 9.06 -20.13 -22.33
N ASP A 254 8.11 -20.76 -21.62
CA ASP A 254 6.73 -20.31 -21.64
C ASP A 254 6.60 -18.95 -20.94
N TYR A 255 5.83 -18.01 -21.49
CA TYR A 255 5.57 -16.73 -20.82
C TYR A 255 4.96 -16.86 -19.42
N LYS A 256 4.18 -17.93 -19.19
CA LYS A 256 3.63 -18.23 -17.85
C LYS A 256 4.70 -18.44 -16.78
N SER A 257 5.94 -18.76 -17.18
CA SER A 257 7.06 -18.85 -16.24
C SER A 257 7.42 -17.50 -15.60
N TYR A 258 7.00 -16.39 -16.21
CA TYR A 258 7.26 -15.02 -15.71
C TYR A 258 6.05 -14.36 -15.05
N ILE A 259 4.85 -14.74 -15.50
CA ILE A 259 3.58 -14.08 -15.18
C ILE A 259 2.66 -14.98 -14.32
N GLY A 260 2.98 -16.27 -14.19
CA GLY A 260 2.28 -17.26 -13.37
C GLY A 260 1.37 -18.21 -14.15
N ALA A 261 1.10 -19.41 -13.63
CA ALA A 261 0.41 -20.47 -14.39
C ALA A 261 -1.12 -20.27 -14.58
N GLY A 262 -1.71 -19.22 -14.01
CA GLY A 262 -3.16 -18.96 -13.98
C GLY A 262 -3.85 -18.95 -15.35
N ILE A 263 -5.18 -18.97 -15.35
CA ILE A 263 -6.00 -18.78 -16.56
C ILE A 263 -6.78 -17.49 -16.37
N ASP A 264 -6.50 -16.51 -17.22
CA ASP A 264 -7.25 -15.26 -17.29
C ASP A 264 -7.71 -15.06 -18.73
N SER A 265 -9.02 -14.85 -18.92
CA SER A 265 -9.62 -14.54 -20.22
C SER A 265 -9.54 -13.06 -20.58
N ASN A 266 -9.06 -12.21 -19.67
CA ASN A 266 -8.86 -10.80 -19.86
C ASN A 266 -7.64 -10.54 -20.77
N ALA A 267 -7.84 -9.67 -21.77
CA ALA A 267 -6.78 -9.22 -22.66
C ALA A 267 -5.81 -8.22 -22.00
N ARG A 268 -5.95 -7.89 -20.72
CA ARG A 268 -5.03 -6.98 -20.00
C ARG A 268 -4.09 -7.70 -19.04
N TYR A 269 -4.44 -8.91 -18.61
CA TYR A 269 -3.66 -9.63 -17.62
C TYR A 269 -2.24 -9.89 -18.12
N GLY A 270 -1.25 -9.60 -17.27
CA GLY A 270 0.17 -9.76 -17.58
C GLY A 270 0.73 -8.76 -18.59
N LYS A 271 -0.08 -7.81 -19.07
CA LYS A 271 0.38 -6.71 -19.93
C LYS A 271 0.69 -5.47 -19.11
N ASN A 272 1.57 -4.63 -19.62
CA ASN A 272 1.98 -3.36 -19.01
C ASN A 272 2.59 -3.51 -17.61
N LEU A 273 3.15 -4.69 -17.32
CA LEU A 273 3.90 -4.92 -16.09
C LEU A 273 5.31 -4.34 -16.25
N HIS A 274 5.49 -3.11 -15.80
CA HIS A 274 6.78 -2.43 -15.88
C HIS A 274 7.49 -2.53 -14.53
N ARG A 275 8.70 -3.07 -14.52
CA ARG A 275 9.49 -3.30 -13.30
C ARG A 275 10.75 -2.44 -13.31
N PHE A 276 10.98 -1.75 -12.21
CA PHE A 276 12.13 -0.85 -12.04
C PHE A 276 12.77 -1.06 -10.69
N SER A 277 14.02 -0.64 -10.55
CA SER A 277 14.70 -0.56 -9.26
C SER A 277 15.00 0.89 -8.88
N ASN A 278 15.35 1.13 -7.62
CA ASN A 278 15.88 2.43 -7.21
C ASN A 278 17.28 2.64 -7.85
N PRO A 279 17.47 3.67 -8.69
CA PRO A 279 18.75 3.94 -9.36
C PRO A 279 19.76 4.68 -8.46
N PHE A 280 19.44 4.98 -7.21
CA PHE A 280 20.22 5.87 -6.35
C PHE A 280 20.66 5.22 -5.04
N THR A 281 21.70 5.79 -4.45
CA THR A 281 22.27 5.38 -3.15
C THR A 281 21.52 5.98 -1.95
N SER A 282 20.36 6.60 -2.22
CA SER A 282 19.40 7.17 -1.29
C SER A 282 18.01 6.63 -1.62
N ASN A 283 17.02 6.92 -0.79
CA ASN A 283 15.64 6.56 -1.09
C ASN A 283 15.08 7.35 -2.25
N LEU A 284 14.05 6.78 -2.86
CA LEU A 284 13.27 7.35 -3.94
C LEU A 284 11.85 7.63 -3.44
N ASP A 285 11.40 8.87 -3.64
CA ASP A 285 10.03 9.31 -3.36
C ASP A 285 9.25 9.41 -4.67
N LEU A 286 8.27 8.53 -4.84
CA LEU A 286 7.42 8.44 -6.03
C LEU A 286 6.10 9.20 -5.88
N SER A 287 5.90 9.91 -4.75
CA SER A 287 4.62 10.54 -4.43
C SER A 287 4.29 11.74 -5.32
N ASN A 288 5.30 12.48 -5.80
CA ASN A 288 5.08 13.66 -6.64
C ASN A 288 4.86 13.26 -8.10
N VAL A 289 3.65 13.51 -8.60
CA VAL A 289 3.24 13.26 -9.99
C VAL A 289 2.77 14.53 -10.71
N ALA A 290 3.28 15.69 -10.28
CA ALA A 290 2.90 17.00 -10.83
C ALA A 290 3.14 17.12 -12.33
N LYS A 291 2.33 17.96 -12.99
CA LYS A 291 2.50 18.30 -14.41
C LYS A 291 3.90 18.85 -14.68
N LEU A 292 4.55 18.43 -15.78
CA LEU A 292 5.91 18.80 -16.18
C LEU A 292 7.05 18.33 -15.27
N GLN A 293 6.76 17.92 -14.03
CA GLN A 293 7.75 17.38 -13.07
C GLN A 293 7.55 15.88 -12.80
N SER A 294 6.50 15.29 -13.37
CA SER A 294 6.17 13.88 -13.20
C SER A 294 7.28 13.00 -13.74
N TRP A 295 7.65 12.02 -12.92
CA TRP A 295 8.61 10.98 -13.27
C TRP A 295 8.01 9.91 -14.20
N ILE A 296 6.69 9.90 -14.38
CA ILE A 296 5.97 9.00 -15.28
C ILE A 296 5.12 9.80 -16.26
N SER A 297 5.01 9.33 -17.49
CA SER A 297 4.06 9.84 -18.48
C SER A 297 3.72 8.75 -19.48
N VAL A 298 2.66 8.94 -20.25
CA VAL A 298 2.25 8.02 -21.31
C VAL A 298 2.13 8.73 -22.65
N MET A 299 2.22 7.99 -23.74
CA MET A 299 2.07 8.51 -25.09
C MET A 299 0.69 8.13 -25.64
N ILE A 300 -0.19 9.12 -25.84
CA ILE A 300 -1.53 8.94 -26.42
C ILE A 300 -1.63 9.82 -27.67
N GLY A 301 -1.98 9.23 -28.81
CA GLY A 301 -2.00 9.91 -30.11
C GLY A 301 -0.67 10.54 -30.53
N GLY A 302 0.46 9.99 -30.07
CA GLY A 302 1.79 10.58 -30.27
C GLY A 302 2.10 11.78 -29.37
N VAL A 303 1.21 12.12 -28.42
CA VAL A 303 1.36 13.23 -27.48
C VAL A 303 1.69 12.69 -26.09
N LYS A 304 2.71 13.29 -25.45
CA LYS A 304 3.04 13.01 -24.05
C LYS A 304 1.92 13.52 -23.15
N LYS A 305 1.44 12.66 -22.25
CA LYS A 305 0.46 12.96 -21.21
C LYS A 305 1.07 12.60 -19.86
N ASP A 306 1.26 13.60 -19.00
CA ASP A 306 1.59 13.34 -17.61
C ASP A 306 0.33 12.83 -16.89
N PRO A 307 0.43 12.20 -15.70
CA PRO A 307 -0.73 11.73 -14.95
C PRO A 307 -1.79 12.82 -14.78
N THR A 308 -1.34 14.07 -14.59
CA THR A 308 -2.22 15.23 -14.49
C THR A 308 -3.08 15.49 -15.74
N ASP A 309 -2.61 15.10 -16.92
CA ASP A 309 -3.31 15.30 -18.20
C ASP A 309 -4.32 14.18 -18.54
N LEU A 310 -4.34 13.09 -17.75
CA LEU A 310 -5.24 11.94 -17.94
C LEU A 310 -6.59 12.15 -17.23
N TYR A 311 -7.28 13.24 -17.59
CA TYR A 311 -8.41 13.80 -16.85
C TYR A 311 -9.63 12.89 -16.69
N ASP A 312 -9.78 11.82 -17.46
CA ASP A 312 -10.90 10.88 -17.34
C ASP A 312 -10.48 9.59 -16.61
N THR A 313 -11.42 8.73 -16.26
CA THR A 313 -11.15 7.42 -15.62
C THR A 313 -10.51 6.40 -16.57
N THR A 314 -9.98 6.82 -17.73
CA THR A 314 -9.62 5.89 -18.79
C THR A 314 -8.26 5.23 -18.61
N LEU A 315 -7.35 5.83 -17.85
CA LEU A 315 -6.02 5.28 -17.63
C LEU A 315 -5.50 5.65 -16.24
N ARG A 316 -5.37 4.66 -15.35
CA ARG A 316 -4.79 4.84 -14.01
C ARG A 316 -3.79 3.75 -13.72
N PHE A 317 -2.81 4.10 -12.90
CA PHE A 317 -1.76 3.19 -12.49
C PHE A 317 -1.68 3.11 -10.97
N LYS A 318 -1.11 2.00 -10.52
CA LYS A 318 -0.69 1.80 -9.15
C LYS A 318 0.78 1.48 -9.12
N ILE A 319 1.42 1.85 -8.02
CA ILE A 319 2.78 1.45 -7.68
C ILE A 319 2.67 0.29 -6.72
N ASN A 320 3.36 -0.80 -7.04
CA ASN A 320 3.47 -1.93 -6.15
C ASN A 320 4.91 -2.04 -5.69
N ARG A 321 5.11 -2.03 -4.38
CA ARG A 321 6.39 -2.38 -3.80
C ARG A 321 6.31 -3.81 -3.30
N LEU A 322 7.21 -4.64 -3.82
CA LEU A 322 7.29 -6.03 -3.43
C LEU A 322 8.07 -6.15 -2.10
N PRO A 323 7.74 -7.14 -1.26
CA PRO A 323 8.41 -7.31 0.02
C PRO A 323 9.89 -7.66 -0.18
N ALA A 324 10.72 -7.37 0.82
CA ALA A 324 12.18 -7.58 0.75
C ALA A 324 12.59 -9.05 0.51
N ASN A 325 11.70 -10.00 0.81
CA ASN A 325 11.89 -11.44 0.58
C ASN A 325 11.02 -11.99 -0.56
N TYR A 326 10.48 -11.12 -1.41
CA TYR A 326 9.88 -11.57 -2.67
C TYR A 326 10.96 -12.23 -3.51
N THR A 327 10.65 -13.43 -3.99
CA THR A 327 11.55 -14.18 -4.85
C THR A 327 10.84 -14.73 -6.05
N VAL A 328 11.64 -15.04 -7.05
CA VAL A 328 11.17 -15.65 -8.30
C VAL A 328 11.70 -17.07 -8.32
N ASN A 329 10.80 -18.03 -8.38
CA ASN A 329 11.10 -19.43 -8.69
C ASN A 329 10.80 -19.65 -10.16
N TRP A 330 11.79 -20.10 -10.91
CA TRP A 330 11.71 -20.06 -12.36
C TRP A 330 12.53 -21.15 -13.01
N SER A 331 11.94 -21.73 -14.04
CA SER A 331 12.44 -22.77 -14.93
C SER A 331 11.81 -22.59 -16.33
N SER A 332 12.19 -23.44 -17.28
CA SER A 332 11.72 -23.37 -18.67
C SER A 332 10.20 -23.48 -18.86
N GLN A 333 9.51 -24.20 -17.98
CA GLN A 333 8.09 -24.56 -18.13
C GLN A 333 7.24 -24.07 -16.96
N THR A 334 7.86 -23.92 -15.80
CA THR A 334 7.20 -23.46 -14.59
C THR A 334 7.94 -22.26 -14.05
N GLY A 335 7.17 -21.28 -13.63
CA GLY A 335 7.70 -20.18 -12.88
C GLY A 335 6.60 -19.45 -12.16
N GLY A 336 6.99 -18.78 -11.11
CA GLY A 336 6.09 -18.14 -10.17
C GLY A 336 6.91 -17.32 -9.19
N SER A 337 6.29 -16.30 -8.66
CA SER A 337 6.85 -15.55 -7.55
C SER A 337 6.42 -16.17 -6.24
N ASN A 338 7.37 -16.36 -5.32
CA ASN A 338 7.06 -16.58 -3.93
C ASN A 338 7.12 -15.23 -3.21
N THR A 339 5.99 -14.78 -2.71
CA THR A 339 5.91 -13.65 -1.78
C THR A 339 6.09 -14.20 -0.37
N GLY A 340 7.33 -14.28 0.12
CA GLY A 340 7.57 -14.59 1.54
C GLY A 340 7.07 -13.48 2.49
N GLY A 341 6.52 -12.39 1.94
CA GLY A 341 6.01 -11.23 2.65
C GLY A 341 4.85 -10.60 1.87
N ILE A 342 4.41 -9.43 2.29
CA ILE A 342 3.20 -8.81 1.75
C ILE A 342 3.57 -7.71 0.76
N ARG A 343 2.98 -7.79 -0.43
CA ARG A 343 3.01 -6.70 -1.41
C ARG A 343 2.19 -5.53 -0.88
N ILE A 344 2.69 -4.33 -1.10
CA ILE A 344 1.98 -3.11 -0.74
C ILE A 344 1.80 -2.25 -1.98
N SER A 345 0.65 -1.58 -2.06
CA SER A 345 0.21 -0.89 -3.27
C SER A 345 -0.29 0.51 -2.96
N ALA A 346 0.15 1.50 -3.74
CA ALA A 346 -0.42 2.84 -3.77
C ALA A 346 -1.08 3.08 -5.13
N TYR A 347 -2.32 3.53 -5.12
CA TYR A 347 -3.16 3.71 -6.29
C TYR A 347 -3.32 5.19 -6.58
N LEU A 348 -2.98 5.63 -7.79
CA LEU A 348 -3.27 7.00 -8.19
C LEU A 348 -4.74 7.09 -8.57
N GLN A 349 -5.50 7.83 -7.77
CA GLN A 349 -6.94 8.02 -7.92
C GLN A 349 -7.26 9.37 -8.56
N LYS A 350 -8.54 9.58 -8.88
CA LYS A 350 -9.05 10.84 -9.42
C LYS A 350 -10.09 11.48 -8.48
N GLY A 351 -9.98 12.79 -8.27
CA GLY A 351 -11.02 13.63 -7.64
C GLY A 351 -12.02 14.20 -8.65
N THR A 352 -13.17 14.71 -8.19
CA THR A 352 -13.99 15.63 -9.00
C THR A 352 -13.52 17.07 -8.73
N GLY A 353 -13.41 17.92 -9.76
CA GLY A 353 -13.00 19.33 -9.60
C GLY A 353 -11.71 19.73 -10.33
N ALA A 354 -11.12 20.86 -9.89
CA ALA A 354 -10.00 21.53 -10.53
C ALA A 354 -8.64 20.86 -10.27
N THR A 355 -8.44 20.22 -9.11
CA THR A 355 -7.25 19.39 -8.87
C THR A 355 -7.59 17.90 -8.97
N PRO A 356 -7.00 17.13 -9.91
CA PRO A 356 -7.70 15.94 -10.39
C PRO A 356 -7.18 14.62 -9.83
N TYR A 357 -6.13 14.57 -8.99
CA TYR A 357 -5.51 13.30 -8.56
C TYR A 357 -5.00 13.33 -7.12
N PHE A 358 -5.00 12.15 -6.50
CA PHE A 358 -4.42 11.92 -5.18
C PHE A 358 -4.08 10.44 -5.03
N TRP A 359 -3.25 10.10 -4.05
CA TRP A 359 -2.92 8.71 -3.74
C TRP A 359 -3.90 8.10 -2.75
N ALA A 360 -4.26 6.84 -2.98
CA ALA A 360 -4.93 5.96 -2.02
C ALA A 360 -4.12 4.66 -1.83
N GLY A 361 -4.41 3.87 -0.81
CA GLY A 361 -3.66 2.65 -0.49
C GLY A 361 -2.52 2.88 0.49
N ASN A 362 -1.46 2.07 0.41
CA ASN A 362 -0.36 2.08 1.36
C ASN A 362 0.69 3.14 0.99
N PRO A 363 0.97 4.13 1.87
CA PRO A 363 1.95 5.19 1.55
C PRO A 363 3.38 4.67 1.43
N ASP A 364 3.73 3.57 2.10
CA ASP A 364 5.09 3.02 2.08
C ASP A 364 5.44 2.40 0.71
N ALA A 365 4.45 2.19 -0.17
CA ALA A 365 4.69 1.78 -1.57
C ALA A 365 5.32 2.91 -2.41
N LEU A 366 5.20 4.17 -1.96
CA LEU A 366 5.75 5.34 -2.65
C LEU A 366 7.21 5.64 -2.26
N ILE A 367 7.76 4.98 -1.23
CA ILE A 367 9.20 5.04 -0.88
C ILE A 367 9.90 3.75 -1.29
N VAL A 368 10.85 3.87 -2.23
CA VAL A 368 11.70 2.75 -2.69
C VAL A 368 13.12 2.94 -2.19
N LYS A 369 13.63 1.98 -1.41
CA LYS A 369 14.97 2.07 -0.79
C LYS A 369 16.07 1.64 -1.77
N PRO A 370 17.35 1.95 -1.52
CA PRO A 370 18.45 1.38 -2.30
C PRO A 370 18.35 -0.14 -2.39
N PHE A 371 18.69 -0.70 -3.55
CA PHE A 371 18.54 -2.12 -3.88
C PHE A 371 17.09 -2.64 -3.99
N GLU A 372 16.08 -1.91 -3.49
CA GLU A 372 14.68 -2.26 -3.67
C GLU A 372 14.20 -1.94 -5.10
N TYR A 373 13.02 -2.47 -5.40
CA TYR A 373 12.38 -2.39 -6.70
C TYR A 373 10.88 -2.23 -6.55
N PHE A 374 10.26 -1.78 -7.62
CA PHE A 374 8.83 -1.48 -7.67
C PHE A 374 8.27 -1.83 -9.04
N GLU A 375 6.98 -2.09 -9.08
CA GLU A 375 6.24 -2.41 -10.29
C GLU A 375 5.17 -1.37 -10.53
N ILE A 376 5.01 -0.97 -11.79
CA ILE A 376 3.91 -0.15 -12.25
C ILE A 376 2.92 -1.05 -12.98
N ASP A 377 1.67 -0.97 -12.56
CA ASP A 377 0.55 -1.71 -13.15
C ASP A 377 -0.59 -0.72 -13.45
N TYR A 378 -1.18 -0.84 -14.64
CA TYR A 378 -2.24 0.03 -15.12
C TYR A 378 -3.61 -0.60 -14.85
N TYR A 379 -4.04 -0.54 -13.59
CA TYR A 379 -5.24 -1.22 -13.11
C TYR A 379 -6.55 -0.71 -13.75
N THR A 380 -6.56 0.53 -14.25
CA THR A 380 -7.68 1.04 -15.07
C THR A 380 -7.15 1.41 -16.45
N LEU A 381 -7.78 0.86 -17.49
CA LEU A 381 -7.41 1.10 -18.89
C LEU A 381 -8.66 1.00 -19.77
N VAL A 382 -9.01 2.04 -20.51
CA VAL A 382 -10.04 2.01 -21.55
C VAL A 382 -9.35 2.01 -22.90
N LYS A 383 -9.45 0.88 -23.61
CA LYS A 383 -8.77 0.63 -24.90
C LYS A 383 -8.95 1.79 -25.88
N ALA A 384 -10.16 2.32 -26.02
CA ALA A 384 -10.47 3.41 -26.94
C ALA A 384 -9.71 4.71 -26.63
N ALA A 385 -9.46 5.01 -25.36
CA ALA A 385 -8.70 6.17 -24.92
C ALA A 385 -7.18 5.98 -25.04
N ASN A 386 -6.73 4.73 -25.17
CA ASN A 386 -5.32 4.37 -25.35
C ASN A 386 -5.03 3.91 -26.79
N ASN A 387 -5.36 4.76 -27.77
CA ASN A 387 -5.11 4.49 -29.20
C ASN A 387 -5.66 3.13 -29.70
N ASN A 388 -6.81 2.71 -29.18
CA ASN A 388 -7.37 1.39 -29.44
C ASN A 388 -6.42 0.22 -29.11
N SER A 389 -5.62 0.35 -28.05
CA SER A 389 -4.69 -0.70 -27.59
C SER A 389 -4.84 -1.02 -26.10
N ASN A 390 -4.64 -2.29 -25.74
CA ASN A 390 -4.46 -2.71 -24.35
C ASN A 390 -3.01 -2.57 -23.86
N ILE A 391 -2.10 -2.08 -24.71
CA ILE A 391 -0.68 -1.87 -24.38
C ILE A 391 -0.43 -0.37 -24.21
N VAL A 392 0.09 0.03 -23.06
CA VAL A 392 0.42 1.41 -22.70
C VAL A 392 1.85 1.71 -23.13
N THR A 393 2.02 2.79 -23.87
CA THR A 393 3.34 3.34 -24.20
C THR A 393 3.73 4.33 -23.11
N ALA A 394 4.71 4.00 -22.28
CA ALA A 394 5.07 4.78 -21.10
C ALA A 394 6.50 5.31 -21.14
N ASN A 395 6.70 6.50 -20.57
CA ASN A 395 8.02 7.08 -20.32
C ASN A 395 8.23 7.23 -18.82
N TYR A 396 9.42 6.88 -18.35
CA TYR A 396 9.85 6.99 -16.97
C TYR A 396 11.15 7.80 -16.90
N ASN A 397 11.17 8.85 -16.09
CA ASN A 397 12.33 9.71 -15.86
C ASN A 397 12.57 9.81 -14.35
N ILE A 398 13.44 8.95 -13.85
CA ILE A 398 13.75 8.85 -12.42
C ILE A 398 14.98 9.72 -12.14
N GLY A 399 14.72 10.96 -11.73
CA GLY A 399 15.72 12.02 -11.57
C GLY A 399 15.95 12.46 -10.13
N ASP A 400 16.76 13.51 -9.96
CA ASP A 400 17.17 14.05 -8.66
C ASP A 400 16.02 14.57 -7.80
N ASN A 401 14.95 15.07 -8.43
CA ASN A 401 13.75 15.57 -7.75
C ASN A 401 13.04 14.49 -6.94
N LEU A 402 13.33 13.22 -7.18
CA LEU A 402 12.75 12.08 -6.45
C LEU A 402 13.68 11.56 -5.34
N LYS A 403 14.93 12.04 -5.24
CA LYS A 403 15.85 11.59 -4.19
C LYS A 403 15.37 12.11 -2.84
N THR A 404 15.30 11.23 -1.85
CA THR A 404 14.91 11.57 -0.50
C THR A 404 15.75 10.82 0.53
N PHE A 405 15.81 11.37 1.74
CA PHE A 405 16.34 10.67 2.92
C PHE A 405 15.24 10.00 3.75
N LYS A 406 13.96 10.25 3.44
CA LYS A 406 12.83 9.68 4.19
C LYS A 406 12.76 8.17 4.04
N TYR A 407 12.55 7.45 5.14
CA TYR A 407 12.37 5.99 5.15
C TYR A 407 10.92 5.55 4.99
N ASP A 408 9.99 6.41 5.41
CA ASP A 408 8.54 6.26 5.39
C ASP A 408 7.88 7.65 5.46
N PHE A 409 6.54 7.68 5.43
CA PHE A 409 5.74 8.89 5.64
C PHE A 409 5.17 9.01 7.07
N SER A 410 5.45 8.04 7.94
CA SER A 410 4.85 7.91 9.28
C SER A 410 5.50 8.79 10.35
N THR A 411 6.71 9.29 10.09
CA THR A 411 7.46 10.09 11.07
C THR A 411 7.54 11.56 10.67
N GLY A 412 6.93 12.40 11.51
CA GLY A 412 7.02 13.85 11.41
C GLY A 412 8.47 14.32 11.31
N SER A 413 8.82 14.88 10.17
CA SER A 413 9.97 15.75 9.97
C SER A 413 9.61 16.69 8.83
N SER A 414 9.66 17.99 9.13
CA SER A 414 9.28 19.09 8.24
C SER A 414 9.83 18.90 6.83
N GLY A 415 8.92 18.64 5.90
CA GLY A 415 9.19 18.29 4.52
C GLY A 415 7.89 17.87 3.85
N ALA A 416 7.02 18.86 3.66
CA ALA A 416 5.78 18.88 2.87
C ALA A 416 4.52 18.10 3.33
N PHE A 417 4.53 17.00 4.11
CA PHE A 417 3.25 16.27 4.38
C PHE A 417 2.97 15.72 5.79
N ALA A 418 3.83 15.95 6.78
CA ALA A 418 3.54 15.55 8.16
C ALA A 418 2.70 16.61 8.88
N ARG A 419 1.38 16.38 9.04
CA ARG A 419 0.42 17.23 9.77
C ARG A 419 0.57 17.12 11.30
N GLY A 420 1.80 17.05 11.79
CA GLY A 420 2.05 16.97 13.22
C GLY A 420 1.81 18.28 13.98
N THR A 421 1.74 19.45 13.33
CA THR A 421 1.67 20.71 14.08
C THR A 421 1.24 22.00 13.33
N LYS A 422 0.78 21.97 12.07
CA LYS A 422 0.43 23.20 11.33
C LYS A 422 -1.00 23.12 10.76
N GLY A 423 -1.77 24.19 10.96
CA GLY A 423 -3.24 24.24 10.73
C GLY A 423 -3.68 24.23 9.26
N ASN A 424 -4.97 24.52 9.03
CA ASN A 424 -5.77 24.50 7.78
C ASN A 424 -5.17 25.13 6.47
N TYR A 425 -3.91 25.52 6.45
CA TYR A 425 -3.28 26.20 5.31
C TYR A 425 -2.91 25.26 4.14
N ASP A 426 -2.57 23.99 4.41
CA ASP A 426 -2.07 23.07 3.37
C ASP A 426 -3.18 22.56 2.42
N LEU A 427 -4.45 22.59 2.83
CA LEU A 427 -5.61 22.28 1.96
C LEU A 427 -5.90 23.37 0.93
N ASN A 428 -5.32 24.54 1.11
CA ASN A 428 -5.41 25.65 0.15
C ASN A 428 -4.12 25.84 -0.65
N ASP A 429 -3.14 24.94 -0.49
CA ASP A 429 -1.88 25.01 -1.22
C ASP A 429 -2.02 24.31 -2.58
N GLU A 430 -2.24 25.11 -3.62
CA GLU A 430 -2.38 24.65 -4.99
C GLU A 430 -1.16 23.83 -5.49
N ALA A 431 0.05 24.12 -5.01
CA ALA A 431 1.24 23.38 -5.45
C ALA A 431 1.26 21.93 -4.91
N LEU A 432 0.79 21.74 -3.67
CA LEU A 432 0.67 20.40 -3.08
C LEU A 432 -0.41 19.57 -3.78
N LYS A 433 -1.50 20.23 -4.19
CA LYS A 433 -2.59 19.58 -4.94
C LYS A 433 -2.18 19.23 -6.37
N GLU A 434 -1.50 20.14 -7.08
CA GLU A 434 -0.94 19.87 -8.40
C GLU A 434 0.01 18.66 -8.39
N SER A 435 0.69 18.43 -7.27
CA SER A 435 1.59 17.30 -7.07
C SER A 435 0.90 15.98 -6.73
N GLY A 436 -0.42 15.98 -6.52
CA GLY A 436 -1.21 14.81 -6.11
C GLY A 436 -1.03 14.41 -4.64
N LEU A 437 -0.51 15.33 -3.82
CA LEU A 437 -0.08 15.04 -2.45
C LEU A 437 -1.14 15.38 -1.41
N VAL A 438 -2.14 16.19 -1.78
CA VAL A 438 -3.30 16.57 -0.96
C VAL A 438 -4.55 16.58 -1.86
N ALA A 439 -5.69 16.15 -1.34
CA ALA A 439 -6.98 16.25 -2.01
C ALA A 439 -7.69 17.58 -1.72
N ASP A 440 -8.42 18.13 -2.70
CA ASP A 440 -9.30 19.32 -2.56
C ASP A 440 -10.50 19.12 -1.60
N ASN A 441 -10.73 17.88 -1.21
CA ASN A 441 -12.00 17.40 -0.68
C ASN A 441 -11.81 16.67 0.65
N ASP A 442 -12.92 16.24 1.25
CA ASP A 442 -12.98 15.50 2.52
C ASP A 442 -12.46 14.06 2.38
N PHE A 443 -11.22 13.88 1.93
CA PHE A 443 -10.61 12.57 1.78
C PHE A 443 -10.30 11.95 3.15
N THR A 444 -10.78 10.74 3.38
CA THR A 444 -10.30 9.89 4.48
C THR A 444 -10.03 8.48 4.02
N GLN A 445 -9.12 7.81 4.70
CA GLN A 445 -8.84 6.39 4.47
C GLN A 445 -8.65 5.65 5.78
N VAL A 446 -9.29 4.48 5.88
CA VAL A 446 -9.00 3.47 6.90
C VAL A 446 -8.29 2.31 6.24
N GLU A 447 -7.06 2.05 6.66
CA GLU A 447 -6.31 0.86 6.25
C GLU A 447 -6.47 -0.22 7.32
N LEU A 448 -6.82 -1.44 6.91
CA LEU A 448 -7.07 -2.58 7.79
C LEU A 448 -6.11 -3.72 7.46
N PHE A 449 -5.38 -4.22 8.46
CA PHE A 449 -4.45 -5.35 8.31
C PHE A 449 -4.89 -6.51 9.17
N LEU A 450 -4.87 -7.71 8.60
CA LEU A 450 -5.13 -8.95 9.32
C LEU A 450 -3.84 -9.54 9.90
N LEU A 451 -3.85 -9.87 11.19
CA LEU A 451 -2.76 -10.53 11.90
C LEU A 451 -3.18 -11.89 12.44
N ASN A 452 -2.24 -12.82 12.46
CA ASN A 452 -2.29 -14.08 13.21
C ASN A 452 -0.93 -14.27 13.89
N ASN A 453 -0.91 -14.55 15.20
CA ASN A 453 0.32 -14.66 15.98
C ASN A 453 1.29 -13.47 15.78
N ASN A 454 0.75 -12.24 15.70
CA ASN A 454 1.48 -10.99 15.41
C ASN A 454 2.13 -10.89 14.01
N GLY A 455 1.99 -11.91 13.16
CA GLY A 455 2.39 -11.84 11.76
C GLY A 455 1.24 -11.31 10.90
N ILE A 456 1.53 -10.38 9.99
CA ILE A 456 0.54 -9.91 9.01
C ILE A 456 0.28 -11.03 7.99
N GLN A 457 -0.99 -11.26 7.64
CA GLN A 457 -1.41 -12.42 6.85
C GLN A 457 -1.57 -12.16 5.35
N GLY A 458 -1.69 -10.90 4.93
CA GLY A 458 -1.91 -10.54 3.53
C GLY A 458 -1.86 -9.02 3.28
N GLU A 459 -2.17 -8.61 2.06
CA GLU A 459 -2.30 -7.18 1.73
C GLU A 459 -3.41 -6.55 2.58
N ALA A 460 -3.17 -5.31 3.01
CA ALA A 460 -4.17 -4.53 3.71
C ALA A 460 -5.36 -4.21 2.79
N VAL A 461 -6.51 -3.93 3.40
CA VAL A 461 -7.66 -3.39 2.68
C VAL A 461 -7.93 -1.95 3.10
N TYR A 462 -8.56 -1.19 2.21
CA TYR A 462 -8.72 0.26 2.36
C TYR A 462 -10.17 0.64 2.14
N PHE A 463 -10.81 1.19 3.17
CA PHE A 463 -11.99 2.02 2.98
C PHE A 463 -11.53 3.43 2.65
N VAL A 464 -11.96 3.94 1.52
CA VAL A 464 -11.55 5.26 1.02
C VAL A 464 -12.81 6.07 0.75
N ASN A 465 -12.91 7.27 1.32
CA ASN A 465 -14.07 8.12 1.09
C ASN A 465 -13.69 9.57 0.83
N GLY A 466 -14.68 10.30 0.34
CA GLY A 466 -14.58 11.68 -0.11
C GLY A 466 -15.87 12.06 -0.81
N ASP A 467 -16.24 13.32 -0.79
CA ASP A 467 -17.54 13.80 -1.30
C ASP A 467 -17.65 13.78 -2.85
N PHE A 468 -16.57 13.42 -3.50
CA PHE A 468 -16.40 13.34 -4.95
C PHE A 468 -16.44 11.92 -5.50
N TYR A 469 -16.40 10.90 -4.63
CA TYR A 469 -16.54 9.52 -5.08
C TYR A 469 -17.96 9.25 -5.52
N THR A 470 -18.13 8.33 -6.46
CA THR A 470 -19.44 7.78 -6.79
C THR A 470 -19.71 6.62 -5.85
N THR A 471 -20.87 6.64 -5.20
CA THR A 471 -21.30 5.54 -4.34
C THR A 471 -21.95 4.43 -5.14
N GLY A 472 -21.61 3.21 -4.75
CA GLY A 472 -22.14 1.99 -5.33
C GLY A 472 -21.33 1.57 -6.55
N ASN A 473 -20.80 0.35 -6.50
CA ASN A 473 -20.00 -0.23 -7.58
C ASN A 473 -20.68 -1.52 -8.08
N SER A 474 -20.45 -1.87 -9.35
CA SER A 474 -21.06 -3.05 -9.97
C SER A 474 -20.02 -3.97 -10.62
N THR A 475 -18.79 -3.97 -10.11
CA THR A 475 -17.78 -4.95 -10.55
C THR A 475 -18.18 -6.35 -10.09
N THR A 476 -17.81 -7.35 -10.87
CA THR A 476 -17.97 -8.78 -10.51
C THR A 476 -16.63 -9.45 -10.25
N GLU A 477 -15.58 -8.65 -9.99
CA GLU A 477 -14.22 -9.14 -9.78
C GLU A 477 -14.09 -9.83 -8.42
N LYS A 478 -13.34 -10.93 -8.39
CA LYS A 478 -13.13 -11.76 -7.20
C LYS A 478 -11.64 -11.88 -6.90
N LEU A 479 -11.25 -11.54 -5.68
CA LEU A 479 -9.90 -11.72 -5.13
C LEU A 479 -9.83 -13.08 -4.42
N LEU A 480 -9.37 -14.10 -5.13
CA LEU A 480 -9.41 -15.47 -4.60
C LEU A 480 -8.44 -15.72 -3.42
N ASP A 481 -7.33 -14.98 -3.34
CA ASP A 481 -6.19 -15.41 -2.51
C ASP A 481 -5.85 -14.47 -1.34
N ASN A 482 -6.31 -13.22 -1.29
CA ASN A 482 -6.01 -12.34 -0.15
C ASN A 482 -6.87 -12.71 1.08
N PRO A 483 -6.29 -12.94 2.27
CA PRO A 483 -7.04 -13.41 3.45
C PRO A 483 -8.08 -12.43 4.00
N ILE A 484 -7.96 -11.14 3.70
CA ILE A 484 -8.90 -10.08 4.06
C ILE A 484 -9.30 -9.33 2.79
N PHE A 485 -10.58 -9.02 2.62
CA PHE A 485 -11.07 -8.29 1.44
C PHE A 485 -12.32 -7.48 1.82
N LEU A 486 -12.69 -6.52 0.99
CA LEU A 486 -13.91 -5.75 1.12
C LEU A 486 -14.93 -6.26 0.11
N TYR A 487 -16.18 -6.39 0.54
CA TYR A 487 -17.27 -6.50 -0.42
C TYR A 487 -17.59 -5.11 -0.97
N GLU A 488 -17.95 -5.05 -2.26
CA GLU A 488 -18.56 -3.86 -2.84
C GLU A 488 -20.06 -3.79 -2.48
N GLU A 489 -20.66 -2.64 -2.70
CA GLU A 489 -22.05 -2.36 -2.35
C GLU A 489 -22.83 -1.69 -3.49
N SER A 490 -24.17 -1.76 -3.42
CA SER A 490 -25.03 -0.86 -4.16
C SER A 490 -25.10 0.53 -3.52
N LYS A 491 -25.63 1.50 -4.26
CA LYS A 491 -25.90 2.86 -3.74
C LYS A 491 -26.77 2.88 -2.47
N ASP A 492 -27.62 1.88 -2.32
CA ASP A 492 -28.56 1.75 -1.19
C ASP A 492 -27.95 0.99 0.00
N GLY A 493 -26.69 0.54 -0.11
CA GLY A 493 -26.01 -0.22 0.95
C GLY A 493 -26.25 -1.73 0.90
N ASN A 494 -26.74 -2.26 -0.23
CA ASN A 494 -26.85 -3.71 -0.39
C ASN A 494 -25.49 -4.30 -0.73
N VAL A 495 -25.03 -5.27 0.06
CA VAL A 495 -23.73 -5.93 -0.16
C VAL A 495 -23.76 -6.83 -1.39
N ILE A 496 -22.77 -6.68 -2.27
CA ILE A 496 -22.58 -7.50 -3.46
C ILE A 496 -21.58 -8.62 -3.13
N THR A 497 -22.10 -9.78 -2.73
CA THR A 497 -21.28 -10.90 -2.20
C THR A 497 -20.36 -11.57 -3.23
N THR A 498 -20.52 -11.25 -4.52
CA THR A 498 -19.68 -11.74 -5.61
C THR A 498 -18.49 -10.83 -5.92
N ALA A 499 -18.47 -9.61 -5.38
CA ALA A 499 -17.46 -8.60 -5.67
C ALA A 499 -16.50 -8.46 -4.47
N GLN A 500 -15.22 -8.69 -4.69
CA GLN A 500 -14.18 -8.61 -3.65
C GLN A 500 -13.09 -7.65 -4.11
N THR A 501 -12.78 -6.64 -3.30
CA THR A 501 -11.75 -5.64 -3.58
C THR A 501 -10.78 -5.46 -2.40
N LEU A 502 -9.59 -4.93 -2.68
CA LEU A 502 -8.68 -4.42 -1.64
C LEU A 502 -9.00 -2.97 -1.29
N LEU A 503 -9.62 -2.23 -2.21
CA LEU A 503 -9.88 -0.80 -2.05
C LEU A 503 -11.33 -0.55 -2.43
N ASN A 504 -12.14 -0.15 -1.44
CA ASN A 504 -13.54 0.19 -1.62
C ASN A 504 -13.69 1.72 -1.49
N GLN A 505 -14.33 2.34 -2.48
CA GLN A 505 -14.51 3.78 -2.61
C GLN A 505 -15.98 4.15 -2.45
N PHE A 506 -16.28 5.12 -1.60
CA PHE A 506 -17.66 5.60 -1.42
C PHE A 506 -17.73 7.10 -1.15
N ASN A 507 -18.88 7.70 -1.43
CA ASN A 507 -19.09 9.13 -1.21
C ASN A 507 -19.33 9.42 0.27
N SER A 508 -18.59 10.39 0.83
CA SER A 508 -18.70 10.75 2.26
C SER A 508 -20.02 11.42 2.64
N LYS A 509 -20.80 11.93 1.68
CA LYS A 509 -22.07 12.65 1.92
C LYS A 509 -23.31 11.78 1.70
N ASP A 510 -23.32 10.90 0.70
CA ASP A 510 -24.51 10.10 0.36
C ASP A 510 -24.48 8.65 0.89
N TYR A 511 -23.33 8.19 1.38
CA TYR A 511 -23.13 6.87 1.98
C TYR A 511 -22.89 6.97 3.50
N VAL A 512 -23.83 7.62 4.18
CA VAL A 512 -23.87 7.74 5.64
C VAL A 512 -24.78 6.66 6.22
N GLY A 513 -24.36 6.01 7.31
CA GLY A 513 -25.17 5.01 8.03
C GLY A 513 -25.44 3.70 7.27
N LYS A 514 -24.77 3.47 6.14
CA LYS A 514 -24.89 2.27 5.31
C LYS A 514 -23.73 1.30 5.56
N PRO A 515 -23.95 -0.03 5.40
CA PRO A 515 -22.97 -1.04 5.77
C PRO A 515 -21.87 -1.25 4.72
N LEU A 516 -20.62 -1.11 5.16
CA LEU A 516 -19.41 -1.48 4.43
C LEU A 516 -18.89 -2.82 4.96
N ARG A 517 -19.06 -3.90 4.20
CA ARG A 517 -18.79 -5.25 4.73
C ARG A 517 -17.36 -5.72 4.51
N LEU A 518 -16.77 -6.27 5.56
CA LEU A 518 -15.49 -6.98 5.53
C LEU A 518 -15.71 -8.47 5.27
N GLY A 519 -14.83 -9.07 4.47
CA GLY A 519 -14.79 -10.50 4.23
C GLY A 519 -13.37 -11.07 4.38
N PHE A 520 -13.30 -12.39 4.44
CA PHE A 520 -12.09 -13.16 4.66
C PHE A 520 -12.07 -14.43 3.80
N ASN A 521 -10.87 -14.76 3.32
CA ASN A 521 -10.61 -15.99 2.59
C ASN A 521 -9.66 -16.88 3.39
N ASN A 522 -9.89 -18.20 3.34
CA ASN A 522 -8.93 -19.22 3.78
C ASN A 522 -8.43 -19.07 5.24
N LEU A 523 -9.20 -18.45 6.13
CA LEU A 523 -8.86 -18.43 7.55
C LEU A 523 -9.01 -19.83 8.14
N LYS A 524 -8.01 -20.23 8.93
CA LYS A 524 -8.07 -21.51 9.66
C LYS A 524 -9.11 -21.40 10.79
N LEU A 525 -10.15 -22.22 10.69
CA LEU A 525 -11.24 -22.31 11.66
C LEU A 525 -10.69 -22.59 13.08
N GLY A 526 -11.16 -21.83 14.07
CA GLY A 526 -10.74 -21.95 15.46
C GLY A 526 -9.45 -21.21 15.83
N ASP A 527 -8.69 -20.70 14.86
CA ASP A 527 -7.53 -19.87 15.14
C ASP A 527 -7.94 -18.42 15.49
N ASN A 528 -7.10 -17.74 16.27
CA ASN A 528 -7.31 -16.35 16.67
C ASN A 528 -6.63 -15.39 15.70
N TYR A 529 -7.38 -14.38 15.28
CA TYR A 529 -6.93 -13.32 14.40
C TYR A 529 -7.17 -11.97 15.05
N THR A 530 -6.48 -10.96 14.53
CA THR A 530 -6.64 -9.58 14.97
C THR A 530 -6.60 -8.64 13.77
N ILE A 531 -7.49 -7.66 13.72
CA ILE A 531 -7.44 -6.57 12.76
C ILE A 531 -6.87 -5.34 13.48
N ASN A 532 -5.76 -4.82 12.94
CA ASN A 532 -5.23 -3.52 13.30
C ASN A 532 -5.52 -2.52 12.18
N LEU A 533 -5.48 -1.23 12.50
CA LEU A 533 -5.78 -0.20 11.54
C LEU A 533 -4.89 1.04 11.63
N ARG A 534 -4.81 1.76 10.50
CA ARG A 534 -4.22 3.11 10.41
C ARG A 534 -5.24 4.05 9.78
N LEU A 535 -5.29 5.28 10.28
CA LEU A 535 -6.19 6.32 9.79
C LEU A 535 -5.40 7.39 9.05
N PHE A 536 -5.97 7.86 7.94
CA PHE A 536 -5.39 8.90 7.10
C PHE A 536 -6.45 9.92 6.73
N GLU A 537 -6.02 11.19 6.65
CA GLU A 537 -6.93 12.30 6.37
C GLU A 537 -6.30 13.29 5.39
N HIS A 538 -7.06 13.69 4.36
CA HIS A 538 -6.69 14.54 3.22
C HIS A 538 -5.56 14.02 2.30
N SER A 539 -4.76 13.08 2.78
CA SER A 539 -3.71 12.39 2.04
C SER A 539 -3.32 11.10 2.74
N ILE A 540 -2.98 10.04 1.99
CA ILE A 540 -2.39 8.84 2.58
C ILE A 540 -1.01 9.09 3.19
N LEU A 541 -0.38 10.23 2.89
CA LEU A 541 0.89 10.64 3.50
C LEU A 541 0.69 11.28 4.87
N ASN A 542 -0.56 11.50 5.28
CA ASN A 542 -0.92 12.14 6.52
C ASN A 542 -1.65 11.16 7.45
N GLN A 543 -0.87 10.37 8.18
CA GLN A 543 -1.40 9.48 9.21
C GLN A 543 -1.82 10.27 10.45
N ILE A 544 -3.02 9.99 10.94
CA ILE A 544 -3.67 10.68 12.06
C ILE A 544 -4.12 9.69 13.14
N LYS A 545 -4.38 10.19 14.35
CA LYS A 545 -4.87 9.37 15.46
C LYS A 545 -6.39 9.24 15.49
N GLU A 546 -7.08 10.32 15.14
CA GLU A 546 -8.54 10.47 15.15
C GLU A 546 -8.93 11.33 13.96
N LEU A 547 -10.01 10.96 13.28
CA LEU A 547 -10.54 11.69 12.12
C LEU A 547 -11.27 12.95 12.58
N SER A 548 -11.00 14.07 11.90
CA SER A 548 -11.67 15.35 12.12
C SER A 548 -12.83 15.56 11.14
N LEU A 549 -12.76 14.98 9.95
CA LEU A 549 -13.78 15.07 8.89
C LEU A 549 -15.00 14.17 9.12
N GLY A 550 -14.93 13.24 10.07
CA GLY A 550 -16.00 12.30 10.36
C GLY A 550 -15.53 11.12 11.20
N LYS A 551 -16.35 10.07 11.27
CA LYS A 551 -16.11 8.91 12.13
C LYS A 551 -16.53 7.61 11.46
N TYR A 552 -15.76 6.56 11.68
CA TYR A 552 -16.16 5.20 11.38
C TYR A 552 -16.68 4.50 12.64
N TYR A 553 -17.69 3.66 12.47
CA TYR A 553 -18.16 2.72 13.49
C TYR A 553 -18.06 1.31 12.94
N ILE A 554 -17.63 0.35 13.76
CA ILE A 554 -17.65 -1.08 13.42
C ILE A 554 -18.72 -1.79 14.25
N LEU A 555 -19.55 -2.58 13.58
CA LEU A 555 -20.46 -3.54 14.18
C LEU A 555 -19.84 -4.95 14.13
N ASP A 556 -19.66 -5.58 15.29
CA ASP A 556 -19.45 -7.03 15.39
C ASP A 556 -20.83 -7.69 15.60
N LYS A 557 -21.38 -8.29 14.55
CA LYS A 557 -22.71 -8.92 14.58
C LYS A 557 -22.81 -10.13 15.49
N VAL A 558 -21.68 -10.77 15.80
CA VAL A 558 -21.67 -11.93 16.72
C VAL A 558 -21.72 -11.47 18.16
N LYS A 559 -21.00 -10.39 18.50
CA LYS A 559 -21.04 -9.78 19.84
C LYS A 559 -22.21 -8.82 20.04
N ASN A 560 -22.81 -8.35 18.94
CA ASN A 560 -23.78 -7.27 18.91
C ASN A 560 -23.26 -5.98 19.56
N GLU A 561 -22.00 -5.65 19.27
CA GLU A 561 -21.29 -4.49 19.82
C GLU A 561 -20.92 -3.51 18.71
N ILE A 562 -21.08 -2.21 19.00
CA ILE A 562 -20.67 -1.12 18.11
C ILE A 562 -19.49 -0.40 18.75
N THR A 563 -18.38 -0.34 18.04
CA THR A 563 -17.16 0.37 18.47
C THR A 563 -16.90 1.56 17.54
N GLU A 564 -16.63 2.74 18.10
CA GLU A 564 -16.12 3.87 17.34
C GLU A 564 -14.65 3.63 16.98
N VAL A 565 -14.28 3.91 15.74
CA VAL A 565 -12.94 3.63 15.21
C VAL A 565 -12.01 4.81 15.46
N ASP A 566 -10.89 4.52 16.11
CA ASP A 566 -9.72 5.39 16.26
C ASP A 566 -8.42 4.62 15.93
N SER A 567 -7.28 5.31 15.91
CA SER A 567 -5.97 4.67 15.62
C SER A 567 -5.52 3.58 16.61
N SER A 568 -6.16 3.46 17.78
CA SER A 568 -5.89 2.43 18.78
C SER A 568 -6.81 1.22 18.68
N THR A 569 -7.86 1.32 17.86
CA THR A 569 -8.88 0.30 17.71
C THR A 569 -8.26 -1.00 17.18
N GLN A 570 -8.51 -2.08 17.91
CA GLN A 570 -8.04 -3.42 17.60
C GLN A 570 -9.20 -4.41 17.75
N ILE A 571 -9.41 -5.24 16.73
CA ILE A 571 -10.52 -6.20 16.70
C ILE A 571 -9.95 -7.62 16.74
N SER A 572 -10.02 -8.26 17.90
CA SER A 572 -9.63 -9.66 18.05
C SER A 572 -10.83 -10.59 17.96
N PHE A 573 -10.69 -11.68 17.19
CA PHE A 573 -11.73 -12.66 16.96
C PHE A 573 -11.17 -14.05 16.68
N THR A 574 -11.97 -15.07 16.93
CA THR A 574 -11.71 -16.45 16.50
C THR A 574 -12.42 -16.68 15.17
N ALA A 575 -11.72 -17.26 14.20
CA ALA A 575 -12.31 -17.58 12.90
C ALA A 575 -13.40 -18.66 13.04
N ASP A 576 -14.59 -18.38 12.51
CA ASP A 576 -15.77 -19.25 12.51
C ASP A 576 -16.36 -19.38 11.10
N ASP A 577 -17.39 -20.22 10.95
CA ASP A 577 -18.07 -20.49 9.67
C ASP A 577 -18.94 -19.33 9.16
N LYS A 578 -19.21 -18.32 10.00
CA LYS A 578 -20.03 -17.14 9.72
C LYS A 578 -19.21 -15.87 9.58
N ILE A 579 -17.88 -15.99 9.56
CA ILE A 579 -16.96 -14.84 9.65
C ILE A 579 -17.18 -13.80 8.54
N ASN A 580 -17.58 -14.23 7.36
CA ASN A 580 -17.87 -13.38 6.20
C ASN A 580 -19.18 -12.58 6.29
N ASN A 581 -19.95 -12.76 7.36
CA ASN A 581 -21.13 -11.94 7.69
C ASN A 581 -21.01 -11.28 9.07
N ARG A 582 -19.80 -11.20 9.64
CA ARG A 582 -19.61 -10.74 11.02
C ARG A 582 -19.40 -9.24 11.15
N PHE A 583 -18.52 -8.66 10.34
CA PHE A 583 -18.05 -7.28 10.53
C PHE A 583 -18.58 -6.35 9.44
N GLU A 584 -19.20 -5.26 9.88
CA GLU A 584 -19.64 -4.16 9.01
C GLU A 584 -19.17 -2.82 9.58
N PHE A 585 -18.59 -2.00 8.73
CA PHE A 585 -18.21 -0.63 9.02
C PHE A 585 -19.33 0.33 8.58
N TYR A 586 -19.44 1.46 9.25
CA TYR A 586 -20.43 2.50 8.97
C TYR A 586 -19.76 3.86 9.06
N TRP A 587 -20.13 4.76 8.16
CA TRP A 587 -19.61 6.12 8.13
C TRP A 587 -20.62 7.10 8.74
N ASN A 588 -20.13 7.95 9.65
CA ASN A 588 -20.81 9.07 10.32
C ASN A 588 -22.10 8.81 11.10
N GLU A 589 -22.73 7.66 10.93
CA GLU A 589 -23.92 7.24 11.68
C GLU A 589 -23.74 5.79 12.14
N LYS A 590 -24.08 5.51 13.40
CA LYS A 590 -24.08 4.14 13.92
C LYS A 590 -25.14 3.33 13.19
N PRO A 591 -24.97 2.02 13.00
CA PRO A 591 -26.06 1.21 12.47
C PRO A 591 -27.30 1.41 13.34
N THR A 592 -28.38 1.88 12.75
CA THR A 592 -29.69 1.80 13.37
C THR A 592 -30.03 0.32 13.50
N THR A 593 -29.87 -0.24 14.70
CA THR A 593 -30.54 -1.47 15.10
C THR A 593 -32.05 -1.20 15.19
N LEU A 594 -32.69 -0.85 14.08
CA LEU A 594 -34.13 -0.99 13.96
C LEU A 594 -34.36 -2.43 13.53
N ASN A 595 -34.39 -3.32 14.52
CA ASN A 595 -35.06 -4.59 14.37
C ASN A 595 -36.51 -4.26 13.99
N THR A 596 -36.86 -4.37 12.71
CA THR A 596 -38.27 -4.37 12.29
C THR A 596 -39.01 -5.59 12.84
N ASP A 597 -38.29 -6.58 13.37
CA ASP A 597 -38.86 -7.67 14.15
C ASP A 597 -39.44 -7.23 15.51
N ASP A 598 -38.99 -6.09 16.08
CA ASP A 598 -39.59 -5.54 17.31
C ASP A 598 -40.90 -4.77 17.05
N LEU A 599 -41.18 -4.39 15.80
CA LEU A 599 -42.46 -3.77 15.41
C LEU A 599 -43.55 -4.80 15.06
N ASN A 600 -43.19 -6.08 14.92
CA ASN A 600 -44.12 -7.19 14.77
C ASN A 600 -44.21 -8.04 16.04
N LYS A 601 -44.44 -7.42 17.20
CA LYS A 601 -45.01 -8.12 18.36
C LYS A 601 -46.47 -8.51 18.07
N SER A 602 -46.71 -9.42 17.14
CA SER A 602 -48.05 -10.03 16.96
C SER A 602 -48.42 -10.95 18.12
N ASN A 603 -47.44 -11.34 18.94
CA ASN A 603 -47.58 -12.36 19.98
C ASN A 603 -47.41 -11.79 21.40
N ALA A 604 -47.61 -10.48 21.61
CA ALA A 604 -47.57 -9.89 22.94
C ALA A 604 -48.65 -8.82 23.12
N THR A 605 -49.17 -8.72 24.34
CA THR A 605 -50.05 -7.61 24.73
C THR A 605 -49.18 -6.44 25.10
N TYR A 606 -49.43 -5.27 24.54
CA TYR A 606 -48.62 -4.08 24.84
C TYR A 606 -49.44 -2.81 24.81
N LEU A 607 -48.89 -1.78 25.47
CA LEU A 607 -49.43 -0.43 25.47
C LEU A 607 -48.73 0.41 24.42
N TYR A 608 -49.48 1.23 23.68
CA TYR A 608 -48.92 2.21 22.75
C TYR A 608 -49.69 3.54 22.83
N THR A 609 -49.11 4.59 22.25
CA THR A 609 -49.72 5.93 22.20
C THR A 609 -50.00 6.28 20.74
N ASP A 610 -51.21 6.71 20.45
CA ASP A 610 -51.60 7.22 19.14
C ASP A 610 -52.48 8.48 19.32
N ASN A 611 -52.12 9.56 18.62
CA ASN A 611 -52.81 10.85 18.71
C ASN A 611 -53.11 11.31 20.16
N ALA A 612 -52.11 11.23 21.04
CA ALA A 612 -52.17 11.52 22.48
C ALA A 612 -53.11 10.62 23.32
N ASN A 613 -53.65 9.54 22.75
CA ASN A 613 -54.44 8.55 23.47
C ASN A 613 -53.62 7.28 23.71
N LYS A 614 -53.83 6.62 24.85
CA LYS A 614 -53.21 5.34 25.16
C LYS A 614 -54.10 4.19 24.71
N TYR A 615 -53.51 3.17 24.12
CA TYR A 615 -54.19 1.98 23.62
C TYR A 615 -53.52 0.72 24.15
N ILE A 616 -54.32 -0.33 24.32
CA ILE A 616 -53.87 -1.70 24.51
C ILE A 616 -54.04 -2.42 23.18
N ARG A 617 -52.96 -3.02 22.68
CA ARG A 617 -53.04 -4.07 21.67
C ARG A 617 -52.97 -5.43 22.34
N PHE A 618 -53.90 -6.32 21.99
CA PHE A 618 -54.00 -7.64 22.59
C PHE A 618 -53.21 -8.69 21.80
N GLU A 619 -52.53 -9.59 22.52
CA GLU A 619 -51.92 -10.78 21.94
C GLU A 619 -52.98 -11.78 21.45
N LYS A 620 -53.96 -12.10 22.30
CA LYS A 620 -55.04 -13.04 21.97
C LYS A 620 -56.20 -12.26 21.35
N LYS A 621 -56.55 -12.59 20.10
CA LYS A 621 -57.70 -12.02 19.36
C LYS A 621 -58.95 -12.89 19.49
N ASN A 622 -60.12 -12.34 19.18
CA ASN A 622 -61.42 -13.05 19.16
C ASN A 622 -61.84 -13.67 20.51
N THR A 623 -61.39 -13.07 21.61
CA THR A 623 -61.81 -13.41 22.98
C THR A 623 -62.19 -12.13 23.75
N THR A 624 -62.45 -12.27 25.04
CA THR A 624 -62.63 -11.13 25.95
C THR A 624 -61.51 -11.03 26.99
N ALA A 625 -61.27 -9.81 27.47
CA ALA A 625 -60.36 -9.54 28.58
C ALA A 625 -61.03 -8.64 29.63
N LYS A 626 -60.56 -8.75 30.87
CA LYS A 626 -60.78 -7.80 31.96
C LYS A 626 -59.56 -6.88 32.04
N ILE A 627 -59.77 -5.58 32.12
CA ILE A 627 -58.72 -4.57 32.25
C ILE A 627 -58.93 -3.85 33.59
N GLU A 628 -57.86 -3.77 34.38
CA GLU A 628 -57.82 -3.07 35.66
C GLU A 628 -56.65 -2.11 35.67
N VAL A 629 -56.91 -0.84 35.99
CA VAL A 629 -55.89 0.21 36.05
C VAL A 629 -55.72 0.61 37.50
N PHE A 630 -54.49 0.58 37.99
CA PHE A 630 -54.10 0.97 39.35
C PHE A 630 -53.17 2.17 39.32
N ASP A 631 -53.22 3.01 40.35
CA ASP A 631 -52.17 3.99 40.61
C ASP A 631 -50.97 3.35 41.33
N VAL A 632 -49.88 4.11 41.52
CA VAL A 632 -48.67 3.63 42.21
C VAL A 632 -48.87 3.17 43.66
N SER A 633 -49.98 3.55 44.29
CA SER A 633 -50.32 3.11 45.66
C SER A 633 -51.07 1.77 45.68
N GLY A 634 -51.40 1.22 44.52
CA GLY A 634 -52.22 0.00 44.39
C GLY A 634 -53.72 0.27 44.48
N ARG A 635 -54.16 1.54 44.49
CA ARG A 635 -55.58 1.90 44.44
C ARG A 635 -56.11 1.69 43.01
N LEU A 636 -57.23 0.98 42.90
CA LEU A 636 -57.92 0.76 41.63
C LEU A 636 -58.53 2.08 41.12
N ILE A 637 -58.13 2.49 39.93
CA ILE A 637 -58.57 3.71 39.24
C ILE A 637 -59.70 3.41 38.28
N SER A 638 -59.60 2.32 37.52
CA SER A 638 -60.62 1.93 36.55
C SER A 638 -60.65 0.41 36.39
N ARG A 639 -61.85 -0.14 36.17
CA ARG A 639 -62.06 -1.55 35.83
C ARG A 639 -63.04 -1.64 34.67
N LYS A 640 -62.68 -2.43 33.67
CA LYS A 640 -63.57 -2.80 32.56
C LYS A 640 -63.55 -4.30 32.34
N GLU A 641 -64.73 -4.90 32.30
CA GLU A 641 -64.90 -6.32 32.04
C GLU A 641 -65.41 -6.57 30.62
N ASN A 642 -65.20 -7.79 30.12
CA ASN A 642 -65.69 -8.27 28.82
C ASN A 642 -65.24 -7.41 27.61
N VAL A 643 -64.01 -6.88 27.65
CA VAL A 643 -63.46 -6.08 26.55
C VAL A 643 -63.13 -6.98 25.37
N ASN A 644 -63.69 -6.67 24.20
CA ASN A 644 -63.42 -7.40 22.96
C ASN A 644 -61.95 -7.18 22.54
N THR A 645 -61.25 -8.28 22.29
CA THR A 645 -59.82 -8.29 21.95
C THR A 645 -59.53 -8.29 20.44
N THR A 646 -60.57 -8.24 19.59
CA THR A 646 -60.44 -8.19 18.13
C THR A 646 -59.93 -6.83 17.63
N SER A 647 -60.11 -5.76 18.40
CA SER A 647 -59.59 -4.41 18.12
C SER A 647 -58.78 -3.87 19.30
N ASP A 648 -57.94 -2.88 19.06
CA ASP A 648 -57.20 -2.21 20.12
C ASP A 648 -58.17 -1.48 21.07
N TYR A 649 -57.89 -1.53 22.37
CA TYR A 649 -58.73 -0.89 23.38
C TYR A 649 -58.13 0.42 23.84
N LYS A 650 -58.88 1.51 23.71
CA LYS A 650 -58.48 2.84 24.21
C LYS A 650 -58.59 2.87 25.73
N LEU A 651 -57.49 3.19 26.40
CA LEU A 651 -57.44 3.40 27.84
C LEU A 651 -57.95 4.80 28.20
N GLU A 652 -58.92 4.85 29.10
CA GLU A 652 -59.39 6.09 29.71
C GLU A 652 -58.56 6.36 30.98
N LEU A 653 -57.52 7.17 30.84
CA LEU A 653 -56.66 7.62 31.94
C LEU A 653 -56.93 9.09 32.22
N VAL A 654 -56.92 9.47 33.50
CA VAL A 654 -56.97 10.89 33.91
C VAL A 654 -55.64 11.54 33.52
N LYS A 655 -55.66 12.74 32.92
CA LYS A 655 -54.45 13.50 32.60
C LYS A 655 -53.74 13.91 33.89
N SER A 656 -52.68 13.21 34.22
CA SER A 656 -51.89 13.42 35.42
C SER A 656 -50.53 12.75 35.22
N PRO A 657 -49.41 13.40 35.60
CA PRO A 657 -48.05 12.88 35.41
C PRO A 657 -47.71 11.77 36.42
N ILE A 658 -48.66 10.88 36.70
CA ILE A 658 -48.51 9.73 37.59
C ILE A 658 -48.42 8.44 36.78
N LEU A 659 -47.65 7.48 37.29
CA LEU A 659 -47.52 6.15 36.72
C LEU A 659 -48.76 5.30 37.04
N TYR A 660 -49.28 4.63 36.03
CA TYR A 660 -50.36 3.66 36.14
C TYR A 660 -49.84 2.24 35.87
N VAL A 661 -50.41 1.27 36.58
CA VAL A 661 -50.24 -0.16 36.30
C VAL A 661 -51.52 -0.70 35.70
N VAL A 662 -51.45 -1.20 34.47
CA VAL A 662 -52.57 -1.78 33.73
C VAL A 662 -52.44 -3.30 33.78
N VAL A 663 -53.43 -3.97 34.37
CA VAL A 663 -53.52 -5.42 34.47
C VAL A 663 -54.60 -5.91 33.51
N ILE A 664 -54.22 -6.76 32.56
CA ILE A 664 -55.09 -7.38 31.58
C ILE A 664 -55.23 -8.87 31.91
N THR A 665 -56.45 -9.33 32.19
CA THR A 665 -56.76 -10.75 32.43
C THR A 665 -57.61 -11.28 31.30
N TYR A 666 -57.08 -12.21 30.52
CA TYR A 666 -57.81 -12.89 29.46
C TYR A 666 -58.85 -13.88 30.01
N LYS A 667 -59.86 -14.21 29.20
CA LYS A 667 -60.91 -15.19 29.55
C LYS A 667 -60.36 -16.56 30.00
N ASP A 668 -59.20 -16.96 29.49
CA ASP A 668 -58.54 -18.22 29.87
C ASP A 668 -57.65 -18.10 31.13
N GLY A 669 -57.70 -16.97 31.82
CA GLY A 669 -56.96 -16.74 33.06
C GLY A 669 -55.54 -16.21 32.87
N LYS A 670 -55.03 -16.06 31.63
CA LYS A 670 -53.72 -15.43 31.41
C LYS A 670 -53.76 -13.97 31.88
N VAL A 671 -52.83 -13.59 32.75
CA VAL A 671 -52.67 -12.22 33.25
C VAL A 671 -51.41 -11.58 32.63
N VAL A 672 -51.55 -10.36 32.12
CA VAL A 672 -50.45 -9.50 31.66
C VAL A 672 -50.52 -8.18 32.43
N SER A 673 -49.38 -7.66 32.88
CA SER A 673 -49.30 -6.37 33.56
C SER A 673 -48.32 -5.45 32.84
N GLU A 674 -48.78 -4.25 32.51
CA GLU A 674 -48.03 -3.23 31.80
C GLU A 674 -48.04 -1.91 32.57
N LYS A 675 -47.04 -1.05 32.33
CA LYS A 675 -46.92 0.27 32.99
C LYS A 675 -47.04 1.40 31.97
N THR A 676 -47.71 2.49 32.35
CA THR A 676 -47.85 3.65 31.46
C THR A 676 -47.99 4.96 32.23
N ILE A 677 -47.73 6.07 31.56
CA ILE A 677 -47.95 7.44 32.06
C ILE A 677 -48.90 8.15 31.10
N ASN A 678 -49.80 8.99 31.63
CA ASN A 678 -50.68 9.81 30.80
C ASN A 678 -50.18 11.26 30.81
N GLN A 679 -49.44 11.63 29.76
CA GLN A 679 -48.85 12.97 29.60
C GLN A 679 -49.85 13.97 29.04
#